data_AF-A0A7C6ZQC1-F1
#
_entry.id   AF-A0A7C6ZQC1-F1
#
_cell.length_a   1.000
_cell.length_b   1.000
_cell.length_c   1.000
_cell.angle_alpha   90.00
_cell.angle_beta   90.00
_cell.angle_gamma   90.00
#
_symmetry.space_group_name_H-M   'P 1'
#
loop_
_entity.id
_entity.type
_entity.pdbx_description
1 polymer ?
#
loop_
_entity_poly.entity_id
_entity_poly.type
_entity_poly.pdbx_seq_one_letter_code
_entity_poly.pdbx_strand_id
1 'polypeptide(L)'
;MNHRSGIRPFLCGLGALLLALFGQRGLATGGAWDAGLFLLLGAFGFVLIFWHGRSDPLRRLTVRASGEPWAVRVRDAWGVRTGIGLLVVALLLAFNAVQQFHEFEPFAGQAWLWLGVGLLAVLVGALLLDYGLKLTHENLPGSPEFAGRRHEVLASNPLRRFIEVILWLAIILLAAVFFRLWRFADLPFGVWYDEAEHGLQALRILDSAQFRPIFEGAITGPAHYLYLVALSFNWFGVSVQSIRLVSVLFGVLTVFAGYLVGAELFGRRLGLAAAALLAVSSWAVTLSRFGMYSTMSTPLFTLLTAAFLLRGLRTRRLFDFALAGLALGLGLSFYTSFRLFVPAVALFLLYLALYTRFTQRAWPPAAFWLGVAMLVFVAELTVAPLAVYAVKHPEIFWARIEDTFIFANKSEAERWPALWENLRRHLLMFNVFGDPNGRHNLPGNPMLDPVTGTLFVAGVAYALRFILKPTYLFLLAWLLFGLMGGVLSLDFEAPQSLRANATLAVAYLLAVIPLAVLAKAWVQSAGRYFPHALRWPAVALFVGVAALNWHTYFVRQAHDFAVWNAYSTPETLAARLLADLDPHTDAYVTSFFHGHPTIKFVARHAPAYVELDTLDQFPLDFAPDRSALLILNADSRPLYDEAQRLYPNAVFTATTPPIDGPPVLFTVQLSPDDVASIRGVTARYYSNDAWTGEAVLTRIEAQLAADWTQGAPLPSPFSVEWEGVLHAPLAGQYEFFLEAPAAAELLIGERTVLTGTGALAGALPLAEGNHTLRLRAVGAPGRFQLSWRTPTRPVEPIPATHLYHVSWLAHGLLGRYFGNGAWQAPEAFSRIDSRFNRYIHVTPLPRPYTVEWTGKLAAPVAGRYRFGLESIDESALWIDETPVVRAEQPNILSEGEITLTAGLHDIRIRLADRTDHTHINVFWQPPGGERQIIPAEALFPPQESYARVTLPTLDALHQTSSAADAALVAESTLAGAAREVVTGLATPRGVAVGDDGAIYVTESDARRVLVFTPEGQQQQVIDGGADRLVEPGDAVVNGELLFVLDAGAAAVRAFTQQGEATPFATGLDSVFTDRSRGIGAGPDGGVLIANTPNNRIATLDATGAMTTQIVVWPGEDAQPVDVVMGDDGRIFVADGQGHRLIRYAPGGQIERAWPLTPSNTVDSPHLARDAAGRLYITEPEAGRVLLRDAEGEPLGAWDLNTLLGRPVRPVGVAVASDGVIWVVDSAGGALIAVESLP
;
A
#
# COMPACT_ATOMS: atom_id res chain seq x y z
N MET A 1 -63.93 -16.98 5.47
CA MET A 1 -62.79 -16.64 6.34
C MET A 1 -61.85 -17.83 6.46
N ASN A 2 -60.73 -17.85 5.71
CA ASN A 2 -59.58 -18.72 6.00
C ASN A 2 -58.28 -18.06 5.50
N HIS A 3 -58.17 -16.74 5.72
CA HIS A 3 -57.12 -15.86 5.16
C HIS A 3 -55.76 -15.95 5.88
N ARG A 4 -55.62 -16.74 6.95
CA ARG A 4 -54.42 -16.74 7.81
C ARG A 4 -53.30 -17.71 7.37
N SER A 5 -53.51 -18.59 6.39
CA SER A 5 -52.48 -19.57 5.97
C SER A 5 -51.54 -19.11 4.85
N GLY A 6 -51.90 -18.04 4.10
CA GLY A 6 -51.14 -17.63 2.91
C GLY A 6 -49.93 -16.72 3.16
N ILE A 7 -49.98 -15.82 4.14
CA ILE A 7 -48.93 -14.79 4.37
C ILE A 7 -47.74 -15.31 5.20
N ARG A 8 -47.92 -16.42 5.93
CA ARG A 8 -46.91 -16.97 6.86
C ARG A 8 -45.54 -17.19 6.19
N PRO A 9 -45.41 -17.79 4.99
CA PRO A 9 -44.10 -17.99 4.36
C PRO A 9 -43.39 -16.67 4.06
N PHE A 10 -44.11 -15.61 3.70
CA PHE A 10 -43.54 -14.28 3.47
C PHE A 10 -42.98 -13.67 4.77
N LEU A 11 -43.77 -13.70 5.86
CA LEU A 11 -43.34 -13.15 7.15
C LEU A 11 -42.18 -13.96 7.76
N CYS A 12 -42.24 -15.29 7.72
CA CYS A 12 -41.13 -16.13 8.17
C CYS A 12 -39.87 -15.90 7.32
N GLY A 13 -40.02 -15.77 5.99
CA GLY A 13 -38.89 -15.46 5.10
C GLY A 13 -38.26 -14.11 5.41
N LEU A 14 -39.06 -13.08 5.70
CA LEU A 14 -38.58 -11.79 6.15
C LEU A 14 -37.85 -11.89 7.50
N GLY A 15 -38.41 -12.64 8.45
CA GLY A 15 -37.78 -12.90 9.75
C GLY A 15 -36.42 -13.61 9.63
N ALA A 16 -36.31 -14.59 8.71
CA ALA A 16 -35.04 -15.26 8.42
C ALA A 16 -33.98 -14.31 7.84
N LEU A 17 -34.37 -13.38 6.96
CA LEU A 17 -33.46 -12.34 6.46
C LEU A 17 -33.08 -11.32 7.53
N LEU A 18 -33.99 -10.98 8.45
CA LEU A 18 -33.66 -10.09 9.59
C LEU A 18 -32.67 -10.76 10.55
N LEU A 19 -32.82 -12.06 10.82
CA LEU A 19 -31.84 -12.83 11.60
C LEU A 19 -30.47 -12.83 10.92
N ALA A 20 -30.45 -13.07 9.60
CA ALA A 20 -29.22 -13.03 8.83
C ALA A 20 -28.60 -11.62 8.78
N LEU A 21 -29.41 -10.57 8.76
CA LEU A 21 -28.95 -9.17 8.80
C LEU A 21 -28.33 -8.81 10.15
N PHE A 22 -28.89 -9.34 11.25
CA PHE A 22 -28.30 -9.20 12.57
C PHE A 22 -26.91 -9.85 12.63
N GLY A 23 -26.78 -11.08 12.11
CA GLY A 23 -25.49 -11.75 11.97
C GLY A 23 -24.48 -10.97 11.11
N GLN A 24 -24.91 -10.45 9.95
CA GLN A 24 -24.04 -9.65 9.09
C GLN A 24 -23.59 -8.34 9.74
N ARG A 25 -24.46 -7.68 10.52
CA ARG A 25 -24.07 -6.49 11.28
C ARG A 25 -23.05 -6.83 12.36
N GLY A 26 -23.22 -7.96 13.05
CA GLY A 26 -22.24 -8.45 14.03
C GLY A 26 -20.86 -8.65 13.40
N LEU A 27 -20.79 -9.30 12.23
CA LEU A 27 -19.53 -9.48 11.49
C LEU A 27 -18.88 -8.14 11.12
N ALA A 28 -19.68 -7.13 10.74
CA ALA A 28 -19.18 -5.81 10.37
C ALA A 28 -18.67 -4.98 11.56
N THR A 29 -19.03 -5.33 12.80
CA THR A 29 -18.57 -4.67 14.03
C THR A 29 -17.53 -5.49 14.80
N GLY A 30 -16.90 -6.47 14.15
CA GLY A 30 -15.89 -7.34 14.79
C GLY A 30 -16.46 -8.41 15.73
N GLY A 31 -17.75 -8.72 15.64
CA GLY A 31 -18.39 -9.75 16.46
C GLY A 31 -17.98 -11.18 16.06
N ALA A 32 -17.81 -12.03 17.09
CA ALA A 32 -17.33 -13.42 17.09
C ALA A 32 -18.06 -14.40 16.14
N TRP A 33 -17.60 -15.67 16.12
CA TRP A 33 -18.17 -16.82 15.41
C TRP A 33 -19.72 -16.88 15.42
N ASP A 34 -20.35 -16.46 16.51
CA ASP A 34 -21.80 -16.40 16.67
C ASP A 34 -22.48 -15.51 15.61
N ALA A 35 -21.86 -14.40 15.22
CA ALA A 35 -22.39 -13.51 14.18
C ALA A 35 -22.43 -14.21 12.81
N GLY A 36 -21.37 -14.96 12.48
CA GLY A 36 -21.33 -15.84 11.31
C GLY A 36 -22.38 -16.94 11.36
N LEU A 37 -22.59 -17.54 12.55
CA LEU A 37 -23.62 -18.54 12.77
C LEU A 37 -25.03 -17.97 12.53
N PHE A 38 -25.36 -16.79 13.05
CA PHE A 38 -26.67 -16.14 12.80
C PHE A 38 -26.91 -15.83 11.31
N LEU A 39 -25.87 -15.40 10.59
CA LEU A 39 -25.92 -15.18 9.15
C LEU A 39 -26.27 -16.49 8.42
N LEU A 40 -25.57 -17.58 8.74
CA LEU A 40 -25.79 -18.89 8.14
C LEU A 40 -27.14 -19.51 8.52
N LEU A 41 -27.55 -19.42 9.79
CA LEU A 41 -28.84 -19.90 10.28
C LEU A 41 -30.01 -19.15 9.62
N GLY A 42 -29.91 -17.83 9.48
CA GLY A 42 -30.92 -17.04 8.78
C GLY A 42 -30.99 -17.39 7.28
N ALA A 43 -29.85 -17.54 6.61
CA ALA A 43 -29.80 -17.97 5.21
C ALA A 43 -30.36 -19.39 5.01
N PHE A 44 -30.00 -20.34 5.88
CA PHE A 44 -30.51 -21.71 5.84
C PHE A 44 -32.01 -21.76 6.16
N GLY A 45 -32.46 -21.01 7.18
CA GLY A 45 -33.86 -20.84 7.51
C GLY A 45 -34.68 -20.31 6.33
N PHE A 46 -34.13 -19.33 5.59
CA PHE A 46 -34.76 -18.81 4.37
C PHE A 46 -34.94 -19.91 3.31
N VAL A 47 -33.92 -20.75 3.09
CA VAL A 47 -33.98 -21.88 2.14
C VAL A 47 -35.02 -22.92 2.59
N LEU A 48 -35.08 -23.26 3.88
CA LEU A 48 -36.07 -24.19 4.42
C LEU A 48 -37.51 -23.72 4.22
N ILE A 49 -37.78 -22.43 4.47
CA ILE A 49 -39.12 -21.83 4.30
C ILE A 49 -39.59 -21.93 2.84
N PHE A 50 -38.68 -21.77 1.88
CA PHE A 50 -38.98 -21.76 0.45
C PHE A 50 -38.55 -23.05 -0.29
N TRP A 51 -38.35 -24.15 0.45
CA TRP A 51 -37.77 -25.41 -0.03
C TRP A 51 -38.45 -25.99 -1.27
N HIS A 52 -39.79 -25.97 -1.31
CA HIS A 52 -40.57 -26.63 -2.37
C HIS A 52 -40.61 -25.87 -3.71
N GLY A 53 -39.90 -24.74 -3.85
CA GLY A 53 -39.74 -24.04 -5.13
C GLY A 53 -41.03 -23.43 -5.71
N ARG A 54 -42.14 -23.37 -4.95
CA ARG A 54 -43.39 -22.71 -5.38
C ARG A 54 -43.19 -21.21 -5.66
N SER A 55 -42.21 -20.61 -5.00
CA SER A 55 -41.83 -19.20 -5.14
C SER A 55 -40.55 -19.00 -5.96
N ASP A 56 -40.08 -20.03 -6.68
CA ASP A 56 -38.86 -20.00 -7.50
C ASP A 56 -38.89 -18.83 -8.52
N PRO A 57 -38.01 -17.83 -8.41
CA PRO A 57 -37.98 -16.68 -9.30
C PRO A 57 -37.58 -17.02 -10.74
N LEU A 58 -36.69 -17.99 -10.95
CA LEU A 58 -36.00 -18.25 -12.23
C LEU A 58 -36.68 -19.32 -13.11
N ARG A 59 -37.88 -19.79 -12.76
CA ARG A 59 -38.61 -20.86 -13.47
C ARG A 59 -38.91 -20.59 -14.97
N ARG A 60 -38.71 -19.37 -15.46
CA ARG A 60 -39.08 -18.93 -16.83
C ARG A 60 -38.15 -19.43 -17.93
N LEU A 61 -36.90 -19.74 -17.63
CA LEU A 61 -35.85 -20.06 -18.62
C LEU A 61 -35.69 -21.57 -18.85
N THR A 62 -36.79 -22.31 -18.95
CA THR A 62 -36.73 -23.70 -19.41
C THR A 62 -36.85 -23.75 -20.92
N VAL A 63 -35.78 -24.16 -21.61
CA VAL A 63 -35.85 -24.53 -23.03
C VAL A 63 -36.76 -25.74 -23.10
N ARG A 64 -38.05 -25.54 -23.39
CA ARG A 64 -38.96 -26.65 -23.70
C ARG A 64 -38.58 -27.18 -25.08
N ALA A 65 -38.05 -28.39 -25.13
CA ALA A 65 -38.21 -29.35 -26.19
C ALA A 65 -39.71 -29.68 -26.25
N SER A 66 -40.46 -28.81 -26.91
CA SER A 66 -41.76 -29.22 -27.42
C SER A 66 -41.54 -30.46 -28.27
N GLY A 67 -42.27 -31.54 -27.99
CA GLY A 67 -42.19 -32.82 -28.71
C GLY A 67 -42.71 -32.79 -30.15
N GLU A 68 -42.74 -31.62 -30.79
CA GLU A 68 -43.04 -31.47 -32.22
C GLU A 68 -41.80 -30.96 -32.97
N PRO A 69 -41.50 -31.54 -34.14
CA PRO A 69 -40.34 -31.16 -34.94
C PRO A 69 -40.48 -29.71 -35.40
N TRP A 70 -39.56 -28.89 -34.91
CA TRP A 70 -39.36 -27.51 -35.33
C TRP A 70 -38.84 -27.52 -36.78
N ALA A 71 -39.64 -27.05 -37.73
CA ALA A 71 -39.16 -26.80 -39.08
C ALA A 71 -38.59 -25.37 -39.13
N VAL A 72 -37.28 -25.22 -39.37
CA VAL A 72 -36.73 -23.94 -39.84
C VAL A 72 -37.35 -23.70 -41.21
N ARG A 73 -38.36 -22.85 -41.29
CA ARG A 73 -39.03 -22.53 -42.56
C ARG A 73 -38.48 -21.22 -43.09
N VAL A 74 -38.02 -21.24 -44.34
CA VAL A 74 -37.66 -20.03 -45.07
C VAL A 74 -38.94 -19.24 -45.30
N ARG A 75 -39.07 -18.08 -44.62
CA ARG A 75 -40.14 -17.10 -44.83
C ARG A 75 -39.87 -16.29 -46.08
N ASP A 76 -38.63 -15.87 -46.23
CA ASP A 76 -38.15 -15.05 -47.33
C ASP A 76 -36.75 -15.54 -47.74
N ALA A 77 -36.69 -16.15 -48.93
CA ALA A 77 -35.45 -16.68 -49.46
C ALA A 77 -34.44 -15.57 -49.78
N TRP A 78 -34.90 -14.35 -50.07
CA TRP A 78 -34.01 -13.21 -50.29
C TRP A 78 -33.31 -12.82 -48.98
N GLY A 79 -34.07 -12.60 -47.90
CA GLY A 79 -33.50 -12.30 -46.58
C GLY A 79 -32.50 -13.36 -46.12
N VAL A 80 -32.78 -14.65 -46.34
CA VAL A 80 -31.83 -15.73 -46.01
C VAL A 80 -30.57 -15.69 -46.86
N ARG A 81 -30.69 -15.59 -48.20
CA ARG A 81 -29.52 -15.56 -49.11
C ARG A 81 -28.64 -14.34 -48.87
N THR A 82 -29.25 -13.17 -48.74
CA THR A 82 -28.55 -11.92 -48.45
C THR A 82 -27.89 -11.97 -47.07
N GLY A 83 -28.59 -12.50 -46.06
CA GLY A 83 -28.03 -12.69 -44.73
C GLY A 83 -26.79 -13.60 -44.71
N ILE A 84 -26.87 -14.77 -45.37
CA ILE A 84 -25.70 -15.67 -45.53
C ILE A 84 -24.58 -14.99 -46.33
N GLY A 85 -24.92 -14.28 -47.41
CA GLY A 85 -23.96 -13.53 -48.21
C GLY A 85 -23.19 -12.51 -47.38
N LEU A 86 -23.87 -11.78 -46.49
CA LEU A 86 -23.23 -10.84 -45.57
C LEU A 86 -22.31 -11.52 -44.55
N LEU A 87 -22.65 -12.72 -44.06
CA LEU A 87 -21.76 -13.50 -43.19
C LEU A 87 -20.48 -13.92 -43.92
N VAL A 88 -20.58 -14.34 -45.19
CA VAL A 88 -19.41 -14.67 -46.02
C VAL A 88 -18.57 -13.42 -46.30
N VAL A 89 -19.20 -12.30 -46.65
CA VAL A 89 -18.49 -11.01 -46.82
C VAL A 89 -17.78 -10.62 -45.54
N ALA A 90 -18.42 -10.73 -44.38
CA ALA A 90 -17.80 -10.42 -43.11
C ALA A 90 -16.58 -11.30 -42.81
N LEU A 91 -16.67 -12.60 -43.09
CA LEU A 91 -15.54 -13.53 -42.96
C LEU A 91 -14.38 -13.12 -43.87
N LEU A 92 -14.64 -12.75 -45.12
CA LEU A 92 -13.61 -12.30 -46.06
C LEU A 92 -12.97 -10.97 -45.62
N LEU A 93 -13.77 -10.02 -45.13
CA LEU A 93 -13.29 -8.75 -44.62
C LEU A 93 -12.42 -8.93 -43.38
N ALA A 94 -12.82 -9.81 -42.46
CA ALA A 94 -12.01 -10.10 -41.30
C ALA A 94 -10.77 -10.92 -41.62
N PHE A 95 -10.82 -11.84 -42.58
CA PHE A 95 -9.62 -12.50 -43.08
C PHE A 95 -8.63 -11.48 -43.63
N ASN A 96 -9.10 -10.53 -44.46
CA ASN A 96 -8.28 -9.43 -44.94
C ASN A 96 -7.73 -8.55 -43.80
N ALA A 97 -8.55 -8.22 -42.79
CA ALA A 97 -8.09 -7.49 -41.60
C ALA A 97 -7.00 -8.25 -40.84
N VAL A 98 -7.20 -9.55 -40.59
CA VAL A 98 -6.25 -10.44 -39.91
C VAL A 98 -4.93 -10.54 -40.67
N GLN A 99 -4.95 -10.65 -42.00
CA GLN A 99 -3.73 -10.61 -42.82
C GLN A 99 -2.98 -9.28 -42.64
N GLN A 100 -3.69 -8.16 -42.61
CA GLN A 100 -3.06 -6.86 -42.40
C GLN A 100 -2.48 -6.68 -40.99
N PHE A 101 -3.17 -7.15 -39.95
CA PHE A 101 -2.61 -7.24 -38.60
C PHE A 101 -1.36 -8.15 -38.60
N HIS A 102 -1.36 -9.21 -39.39
CA HIS A 102 -0.21 -10.10 -39.52
C HIS A 102 0.96 -9.48 -40.32
N GLU A 103 0.72 -8.61 -41.28
CA GLU A 103 1.79 -8.09 -42.15
C GLU A 103 2.38 -6.76 -41.66
N PHE A 104 1.59 -5.91 -40.99
CA PHE A 104 1.93 -4.50 -40.78
C PHE A 104 1.92 -4.04 -39.31
N GLU A 105 2.14 -4.92 -38.33
CA GLU A 105 2.20 -4.49 -36.91
C GLU A 105 3.25 -3.36 -36.71
N PRO A 106 2.88 -2.21 -36.10
CA PRO A 106 1.61 -1.86 -35.44
C PRO A 106 0.68 -0.91 -36.25
N PHE A 107 0.82 -0.80 -37.57
CA PHE A 107 0.18 0.21 -38.46
C PHE A 107 -1.17 -0.20 -39.06
N ALA A 108 -2.09 -0.70 -38.23
CA ALA A 108 -3.27 -1.41 -38.72
C ALA A 108 -4.55 -0.55 -38.85
N GLY A 109 -4.44 0.76 -39.10
CA GLY A 109 -5.61 1.65 -39.19
C GLY A 109 -6.66 1.20 -40.22
N GLN A 110 -6.21 0.72 -41.38
CA GLN A 110 -7.10 0.13 -42.39
C GLN A 110 -7.65 -1.23 -41.96
N ALA A 111 -6.85 -2.07 -41.29
CA ALA A 111 -7.30 -3.37 -40.78
C ALA A 111 -8.44 -3.22 -39.75
N TRP A 112 -8.34 -2.25 -38.85
CA TRP A 112 -9.41 -1.91 -37.90
C TRP A 112 -10.71 -1.50 -38.62
N LEU A 113 -10.60 -0.72 -39.70
CA LEU A 113 -11.76 -0.35 -40.52
C LEU A 113 -12.40 -1.60 -41.16
N TRP A 114 -11.60 -2.47 -41.78
CA TRP A 114 -12.10 -3.71 -42.39
C TRP A 114 -12.79 -4.61 -41.38
N LEU A 115 -12.21 -4.77 -40.19
CA LEU A 115 -12.82 -5.54 -39.11
C LEU A 115 -14.15 -4.93 -38.65
N GLY A 116 -14.21 -3.61 -38.48
CA GLY A 116 -15.42 -2.89 -38.08
C GLY A 116 -16.55 -3.06 -39.09
N VAL A 117 -16.25 -2.93 -40.39
CA VAL A 117 -17.22 -3.18 -41.48
C VAL A 117 -17.66 -4.65 -41.51
N GLY A 118 -16.73 -5.59 -41.29
CA GLY A 118 -17.02 -7.01 -41.17
C GLY A 118 -17.99 -7.32 -40.02
N LEU A 119 -17.73 -6.80 -38.82
CA LEU A 119 -18.62 -6.95 -37.66
C LEU A 119 -20.01 -6.38 -37.93
N LEU A 120 -20.11 -5.19 -38.55
CA LEU A 120 -21.38 -4.61 -38.94
C LEU A 120 -22.13 -5.50 -39.95
N ALA A 121 -21.43 -6.04 -40.95
CA ALA A 121 -22.01 -6.97 -41.92
C ALA A 121 -22.55 -8.24 -41.25
N VAL A 122 -21.85 -8.80 -40.24
CA VAL A 122 -22.38 -9.94 -39.46
C VAL A 122 -23.66 -9.58 -38.71
N LEU A 123 -23.70 -8.43 -38.06
CA LEU A 123 -24.89 -8.00 -37.30
C LEU A 123 -26.11 -7.78 -38.21
N VAL A 124 -25.91 -7.13 -39.36
CA VAL A 124 -26.96 -6.96 -40.37
C VAL A 124 -27.36 -8.30 -40.97
N GLY A 125 -26.39 -9.19 -41.24
CA GLY A 125 -26.64 -10.54 -41.70
C GLY A 125 -27.50 -11.34 -40.73
N ALA A 126 -27.20 -11.29 -39.43
CA ALA A 126 -27.97 -11.95 -38.38
C ALA A 126 -29.42 -11.39 -38.29
N LEU A 127 -29.62 -10.08 -38.45
CA LEU A 127 -30.95 -9.46 -38.52
C LEU A 127 -31.74 -9.93 -39.74
N LEU A 128 -31.11 -10.01 -40.92
CA LEU A 128 -31.75 -10.50 -42.14
C LEU A 128 -32.09 -11.99 -42.06
N LEU A 129 -31.24 -12.78 -41.41
CA LEU A 129 -31.51 -14.19 -41.11
C LEU A 129 -32.71 -14.33 -40.16
N ASP A 130 -32.80 -13.53 -39.11
CA ASP A 130 -33.98 -13.52 -38.22
C ASP A 130 -35.26 -13.09 -38.95
N TYR A 131 -35.16 -12.19 -39.94
CA TYR A 131 -36.30 -11.80 -40.78
C TYR A 131 -36.71 -12.91 -41.76
N GLY A 132 -35.72 -13.52 -42.43
CA GLY A 132 -35.89 -14.51 -43.48
C GLY A 132 -36.23 -15.91 -42.97
N LEU A 133 -35.83 -16.28 -41.75
CA LEU A 133 -36.14 -17.55 -41.11
C LEU A 133 -37.37 -17.39 -40.19
N LYS A 134 -38.47 -18.09 -40.50
CA LYS A 134 -39.59 -18.21 -39.57
C LYS A 134 -39.36 -19.40 -38.65
N LEU A 135 -39.11 -19.12 -37.38
CA LEU A 135 -39.20 -20.12 -36.32
C LEU A 135 -40.67 -20.18 -35.84
N THR A 136 -41.52 -20.95 -36.54
CA THR A 136 -42.94 -21.12 -36.15
C THR A 136 -43.15 -22.30 -35.21
N HIS A 137 -44.00 -22.11 -34.18
CA HIS A 137 -44.84 -23.18 -33.64
C HIS A 137 -45.96 -23.47 -34.65
N GLU A 138 -46.26 -24.73 -34.97
CA GLU A 138 -47.52 -25.03 -35.65
C GLU A 138 -48.69 -24.64 -34.74
N ASN A 139 -49.62 -23.88 -35.31
CA ASN A 139 -50.92 -23.64 -34.70
C ASN A 139 -51.72 -24.95 -34.78
N LEU A 140 -52.04 -25.57 -33.65
CA LEU A 140 -53.19 -26.48 -33.58
C LEU A 140 -54.46 -25.65 -33.36
N PRO A 141 -55.50 -25.80 -34.21
CA PRO A 141 -56.82 -25.28 -33.89
C PRO A 141 -57.42 -26.17 -32.78
N GLY A 142 -57.51 -25.63 -31.57
CA GLY A 142 -58.24 -26.25 -30.46
C GLY A 142 -57.37 -26.75 -29.31
N SER A 143 -56.99 -25.85 -28.39
CA SER A 143 -56.82 -26.21 -26.98
C SER A 143 -57.32 -25.06 -26.09
N PRO A 144 -58.45 -25.23 -25.37
CA PRO A 144 -59.10 -24.15 -24.62
C PRO A 144 -58.45 -23.82 -23.26
N GLU A 145 -57.14 -24.04 -23.08
CA GLU A 145 -56.47 -23.78 -21.80
C GLU A 145 -55.88 -22.36 -21.66
N PHE A 146 -55.85 -21.55 -22.72
CA PHE A 146 -55.35 -20.17 -22.68
C PHE A 146 -56.42 -19.07 -22.67
N ALA A 147 -57.70 -19.43 -22.46
CA ALA A 147 -58.79 -18.47 -22.24
C ALA A 147 -59.15 -18.26 -20.75
N GLY A 148 -58.65 -19.10 -19.84
CA GLY A 148 -59.03 -19.11 -18.42
C GLY A 148 -58.09 -18.36 -17.48
N ARG A 149 -57.86 -17.06 -17.71
CA ARG A 149 -57.38 -16.10 -16.66
C ARG A 149 -57.47 -14.63 -17.11
N ARG A 150 -58.50 -14.30 -17.88
CA ARG A 150 -59.05 -12.93 -17.89
C ARG A 150 -60.21 -12.94 -16.92
N HIS A 151 -59.95 -12.66 -15.66
CA HIS A 151 -60.84 -11.91 -14.75
C HIS A 151 -60.13 -11.76 -13.40
N GLU A 152 -60.14 -10.50 -12.93
CA GLU A 152 -59.65 -9.97 -11.64
C GLU A 152 -58.11 -9.80 -11.56
N VAL A 153 -57.52 -8.60 -11.62
CA VAL A 153 -57.91 -7.31 -11.01
C VAL A 153 -57.56 -6.11 -11.92
N LEU A 154 -58.52 -5.20 -11.96
CA LEU A 154 -58.61 -3.80 -12.44
C LEU A 154 -57.33 -3.01 -12.81
N ALA A 155 -57.48 -2.23 -13.90
CA ALA A 155 -56.85 -0.94 -14.20
C ALA A 155 -55.31 -0.85 -14.22
N SER A 156 -54.68 -1.15 -15.35
CA SER A 156 -53.54 -0.34 -15.83
C SER A 156 -53.25 -0.60 -17.31
N ASN A 157 -53.20 0.49 -18.07
CA ASN A 157 -52.77 0.50 -19.46
C ASN A 157 -51.34 -0.11 -19.56
N PRO A 158 -51.09 -1.14 -20.40
CA PRO A 158 -49.76 -1.75 -20.55
C PRO A 158 -48.68 -0.72 -20.95
N LEU A 159 -49.07 0.32 -21.69
CA LEU A 159 -48.22 1.46 -21.99
C LEU A 159 -47.79 2.20 -20.72
N ARG A 160 -48.72 2.44 -19.77
CA ARG A 160 -48.43 3.09 -18.49
C ARG A 160 -47.42 2.30 -17.65
N ARG A 161 -47.51 0.96 -17.63
CA ARG A 161 -46.55 0.10 -16.91
C ARG A 161 -45.17 0.11 -17.56
N PHE A 162 -45.11 0.21 -18.88
CA PHE A 162 -43.86 0.32 -19.61
C PHE A 162 -43.19 1.68 -19.36
N ILE A 163 -43.95 2.76 -19.43
CA ILE A 163 -43.51 4.12 -19.08
C ILE A 163 -43.03 4.16 -17.63
N GLU A 164 -43.76 3.55 -16.68
CA GLU A 164 -43.34 3.47 -15.26
C GLU A 164 -41.95 2.82 -15.11
N VAL A 165 -41.70 1.70 -15.80
CA VAL A 165 -40.39 1.03 -15.75
C VAL A 165 -39.28 1.88 -16.35
N ILE A 166 -39.55 2.57 -17.46
CA ILE A 166 -38.58 3.48 -18.09
C ILE A 166 -38.26 4.65 -17.16
N LEU A 167 -39.27 5.26 -16.54
CA LEU A 167 -39.07 6.38 -15.61
C LEU A 167 -38.22 5.96 -14.40
N TRP A 168 -38.51 4.79 -13.79
CA TRP A 168 -37.68 4.28 -12.70
C TRP A 168 -36.25 3.94 -13.14
N LEU A 169 -36.08 3.35 -14.32
CA LEU A 169 -34.75 3.08 -14.86
C LEU A 169 -33.99 4.39 -15.11
N ALA A 170 -34.64 5.41 -15.65
CA ALA A 170 -34.05 6.73 -15.84
C ALA A 170 -33.61 7.35 -14.51
N ILE A 171 -34.44 7.26 -13.46
CA ILE A 171 -34.08 7.71 -12.10
C ILE A 171 -32.85 6.96 -11.57
N ILE A 172 -32.79 5.63 -11.74
CA ILE A 172 -31.65 4.81 -11.31
C ILE A 172 -30.38 5.18 -12.08
N LEU A 173 -30.48 5.41 -13.39
CA LEU A 173 -29.34 5.83 -14.21
C LEU A 173 -28.87 7.25 -13.83
N LEU A 174 -29.79 8.16 -13.52
CA LEU A 174 -29.44 9.49 -12.99
C LEU A 174 -28.74 9.37 -11.62
N ALA A 175 -29.20 8.49 -10.73
CA ALA A 175 -28.52 8.20 -9.48
C ALA A 175 -27.12 7.59 -9.72
N ALA A 176 -26.98 6.67 -10.68
CA ALA A 176 -25.69 6.08 -11.05
C ALA A 176 -24.70 7.13 -11.57
N VAL A 177 -25.17 8.08 -12.39
CA VAL A 177 -24.37 9.23 -12.86
C VAL A 177 -24.01 10.13 -11.68
N PHE A 178 -24.96 10.47 -10.81
CA PHE A 178 -24.72 11.31 -9.64
C PHE A 178 -23.65 10.73 -8.71
N PHE A 179 -23.75 9.44 -8.33
CA PHE A 179 -22.74 8.78 -7.48
C PHE A 179 -21.35 8.72 -8.16
N ARG A 180 -21.27 8.79 -9.48
CA ARG A 180 -19.98 8.74 -10.21
C ARG A 180 -19.39 10.12 -10.47
N LEU A 181 -20.21 11.17 -10.50
CA LEU A 181 -19.78 12.53 -10.79
C LEU A 181 -19.80 13.48 -9.57
N TRP A 182 -20.35 13.06 -8.43
CA TRP A 182 -20.30 13.86 -7.21
C TRP A 182 -18.84 14.06 -6.75
N ARG A 183 -18.41 15.31 -6.54
CA ARG A 183 -17.00 15.67 -6.23
C ARG A 183 -15.99 15.02 -7.18
N PHE A 184 -16.30 14.94 -8.47
CA PHE A 184 -15.47 14.27 -9.48
C PHE A 184 -14.08 14.88 -9.66
N ALA A 185 -13.94 16.18 -9.39
CA ALA A 185 -12.65 16.87 -9.44
C ALA A 185 -11.76 16.55 -8.23
N ASP A 186 -12.35 16.23 -7.07
CA ASP A 186 -11.62 16.08 -5.81
C ASP A 186 -11.37 14.62 -5.42
N LEU A 187 -12.24 13.69 -5.86
CA LEU A 187 -12.25 12.30 -5.41
C LEU A 187 -12.22 11.31 -6.58
N PRO A 188 -11.26 10.37 -6.61
CA PRO A 188 -10.06 10.31 -5.75
C PRO A 188 -9.10 11.48 -6.06
N PHE A 189 -8.32 11.92 -5.06
CA PHE A 189 -7.50 13.14 -5.16
C PHE A 189 -6.33 13.01 -6.14
N GLY A 190 -5.51 11.98 -5.98
CA GLY A 190 -4.31 11.75 -6.78
C GLY A 190 -4.60 11.11 -8.16
N VAL A 191 -3.59 11.07 -9.01
CA VAL A 191 -3.58 10.38 -10.30
C VAL A 191 -2.61 9.22 -10.21
N TRP A 192 -3.16 8.00 -10.16
CA TRP A 192 -2.34 6.82 -9.99
C TRP A 192 -1.42 6.58 -11.21
N TYR A 193 -0.25 5.96 -10.97
CA TYR A 193 0.73 5.58 -11.98
C TYR A 193 0.10 5.00 -13.26
N ASP A 194 -0.64 3.89 -13.18
CA ASP A 194 -1.17 3.28 -14.41
C ASP A 194 -2.22 4.17 -15.07
N GLU A 195 -3.04 4.89 -14.29
CA GLU A 195 -4.04 5.83 -14.84
C GLU A 195 -3.36 6.93 -15.66
N ALA A 196 -2.25 7.48 -15.17
CA ALA A 196 -1.43 8.43 -15.89
C ALA A 196 -0.78 7.80 -17.14
N GLU A 197 -0.27 6.58 -17.04
CA GLU A 197 0.33 5.85 -18.15
C GLU A 197 -0.70 5.60 -19.28
N HIS A 198 -1.96 5.29 -18.94
CA HIS A 198 -3.03 5.19 -19.93
C HIS A 198 -3.27 6.51 -20.66
N GLY A 199 -3.19 7.63 -19.94
CA GLY A 199 -3.24 8.97 -20.52
C GLY A 199 -2.08 9.24 -21.48
N LEU A 200 -0.85 8.89 -21.10
CA LEU A 200 0.34 9.07 -21.95
C LEU A 200 0.26 8.22 -23.22
N GLN A 201 -0.16 6.96 -23.13
CA GLN A 201 -0.32 6.11 -24.31
C GLN A 201 -1.48 6.59 -25.21
N ALA A 202 -2.56 7.12 -24.63
CA ALA A 202 -3.64 7.75 -25.39
C ALA A 202 -3.19 9.02 -26.12
N LEU A 203 -2.34 9.84 -25.51
CA LEU A 203 -1.70 10.99 -26.17
C LEU A 203 -0.83 10.52 -27.34
N ARG A 204 -0.01 9.48 -27.15
CA ARG A 204 0.81 8.91 -28.22
C ARG A 204 -0.02 8.43 -29.42
N ILE A 205 -1.24 7.90 -29.18
CA ILE A 205 -2.18 7.53 -30.26
C ILE A 205 -2.65 8.77 -31.03
N LEU A 206 -2.87 9.90 -30.36
CA LEU A 206 -3.28 11.16 -30.99
C LEU A 206 -2.13 11.83 -31.75
N ASP A 207 -0.94 11.86 -31.15
CA ASP A 207 0.24 12.56 -31.68
C ASP A 207 0.89 11.81 -32.85
N SER A 208 0.78 10.48 -32.88
CA SER A 208 1.33 9.65 -33.94
C SER A 208 0.23 8.92 -34.70
N ALA A 209 0.05 9.27 -35.98
CA ALA A 209 -0.81 8.52 -36.90
C ALA A 209 -0.35 7.06 -37.10
N GLN A 210 0.90 6.77 -36.77
CA GLN A 210 1.56 5.48 -36.91
C GLN A 210 1.41 4.60 -35.65
N PHE A 211 1.04 5.14 -34.50
CA PHE A 211 0.90 4.35 -33.28
C PHE A 211 -0.54 3.82 -33.13
N ARG A 212 -0.82 2.60 -33.61
CA ARG A 212 -2.14 1.94 -33.52
C ARG A 212 -2.03 0.54 -32.88
N PRO A 213 -1.63 0.45 -31.60
CA PRO A 213 -1.39 -0.83 -30.95
C PRO A 213 -2.66 -1.68 -30.84
N ILE A 214 -2.49 -3.00 -30.90
CA ILE A 214 -3.51 -3.99 -30.50
C ILE A 214 -3.37 -4.28 -29.01
N PHE A 215 -2.12 -4.39 -28.57
CA PHE A 215 -1.67 -4.62 -27.20
C PHE A 215 -0.51 -3.67 -26.94
N GLU A 216 -0.47 -3.06 -25.75
CA GLU A 216 0.56 -2.11 -25.37
C GLU A 216 1.37 -2.64 -24.19
N GLY A 217 2.67 -2.78 -24.39
CA GLY A 217 3.60 -3.34 -23.41
C GLY A 217 3.71 -2.47 -22.16
N ALA A 218 3.66 -1.15 -22.29
CA ALA A 218 3.74 -0.22 -21.16
C ALA A 218 2.62 -0.42 -20.12
N ILE A 219 1.44 -0.88 -20.56
CA ILE A 219 0.31 -1.20 -19.67
C ILE A 219 0.08 -2.71 -19.52
N THR A 220 0.93 -3.53 -20.15
CA THR A 220 0.83 -5.00 -20.23
C THR A 220 -0.58 -5.51 -20.60
N GLY A 221 -1.26 -4.81 -21.52
CA GLY A 221 -2.68 -5.08 -21.78
C GLY A 221 -3.19 -4.66 -23.15
N PRO A 222 -4.41 -5.11 -23.52
CA PRO A 222 -5.05 -4.72 -24.77
C PRO A 222 -5.30 -3.20 -24.88
N ALA A 223 -5.14 -2.64 -26.08
CA ALA A 223 -5.18 -1.19 -26.31
C ALA A 223 -6.60 -0.58 -26.45
N HIS A 224 -7.67 -1.39 -26.43
CA HIS A 224 -9.04 -0.93 -26.73
C HIS A 224 -9.50 0.24 -25.84
N TYR A 225 -9.14 0.23 -24.56
CA TYR A 225 -9.45 1.31 -23.64
C TYR A 225 -8.70 2.60 -23.98
N LEU A 226 -7.45 2.51 -24.44
CA LEU A 226 -6.62 3.67 -24.80
C LEU A 226 -7.23 4.47 -25.95
N TYR A 227 -7.84 3.80 -26.92
CA TYR A 227 -8.57 4.48 -28.00
C TYR A 227 -9.79 5.27 -27.48
N LEU A 228 -10.46 4.77 -26.45
CA LEU A 228 -11.58 5.48 -25.82
C LEU A 228 -11.10 6.69 -25.01
N VAL A 229 -9.96 6.58 -24.34
CA VAL A 229 -9.32 7.71 -23.65
C VAL A 229 -8.85 8.76 -24.67
N ALA A 230 -8.23 8.34 -25.78
CA ALA A 230 -7.83 9.24 -26.86
C ALA A 230 -9.03 9.97 -27.48
N LEU A 231 -10.15 9.26 -27.70
CA LEU A 231 -11.40 9.88 -28.13
C LEU A 231 -11.94 10.87 -27.10
N SER A 232 -11.85 10.54 -25.80
CA SER A 232 -12.25 11.42 -24.70
C SER A 232 -11.41 12.70 -24.68
N PHE A 233 -10.09 12.62 -24.86
CA PHE A 233 -9.22 13.79 -24.96
C PHE A 233 -9.59 14.69 -26.15
N ASN A 234 -9.98 14.12 -27.29
CA ASN A 234 -10.40 14.91 -28.44
C ASN A 234 -11.71 15.69 -28.18
N TRP A 235 -12.61 15.17 -27.34
CA TRP A 235 -13.89 15.82 -27.04
C TRP A 235 -13.87 16.75 -25.84
N PHE A 236 -13.10 16.42 -24.80
CA PHE A 236 -13.12 17.10 -23.50
C PHE A 236 -11.77 17.74 -23.12
N GLY A 237 -10.74 17.56 -23.94
CA GLY A 237 -9.38 18.02 -23.67
C GLY A 237 -8.55 17.04 -22.83
N VAL A 238 -7.24 17.22 -22.83
CA VAL A 238 -6.31 16.33 -22.11
C VAL A 238 -6.32 16.66 -20.63
N SER A 239 -6.97 15.81 -19.84
CA SER A 239 -7.13 15.94 -18.38
C SER A 239 -7.39 14.58 -17.73
N VAL A 240 -7.13 14.48 -16.42
CA VAL A 240 -7.43 13.27 -15.62
C VAL A 240 -8.92 12.93 -15.67
N GLN A 241 -9.77 13.96 -15.61
CA GLN A 241 -11.22 13.82 -15.68
C GLN A 241 -11.65 13.17 -17.00
N SER A 242 -10.95 13.46 -18.09
CA SER A 242 -11.25 12.87 -19.40
C SER A 242 -10.88 11.39 -19.47
N ILE A 243 -9.83 10.94 -18.76
CA ILE A 243 -9.53 9.52 -18.60
C ILE A 243 -10.66 8.85 -17.80
N ARG A 244 -10.97 9.40 -16.62
CA ARG A 244 -11.98 8.84 -15.71
C ARG A 244 -13.38 8.80 -16.29
N LEU A 245 -13.73 9.72 -17.18
CA LEU A 245 -15.05 9.76 -17.82
C LEU A 245 -15.35 8.49 -18.63
N VAL A 246 -14.32 7.86 -19.20
CA VAL A 246 -14.45 6.55 -19.89
C VAL A 246 -14.87 5.47 -18.88
N SER A 247 -14.22 5.38 -17.73
CA SER A 247 -14.61 4.45 -16.66
C SER A 247 -15.98 4.75 -16.07
N VAL A 248 -16.35 6.03 -15.93
CA VAL A 248 -17.68 6.45 -15.48
C VAL A 248 -18.76 5.97 -16.46
N LEU A 249 -18.53 6.15 -17.76
CA LEU A 249 -19.43 5.66 -18.80
C LEU A 249 -19.61 4.14 -18.70
N PHE A 250 -18.52 3.39 -18.54
CA PHE A 250 -18.59 1.94 -18.35
C PHE A 250 -19.35 1.55 -17.08
N GLY A 251 -19.19 2.31 -15.99
CA GLY A 251 -19.95 2.12 -14.75
C GLY A 251 -21.46 2.34 -14.92
N VAL A 252 -21.86 3.40 -15.62
CA VAL A 252 -23.29 3.68 -15.91
C VAL A 252 -23.87 2.64 -16.87
N LEU A 253 -23.13 2.23 -17.89
CA LEU A 253 -23.54 1.16 -18.80
C LEU A 253 -23.65 -0.19 -18.08
N THR A 254 -22.80 -0.45 -17.08
CA THR A 254 -22.88 -1.65 -16.23
C THR A 254 -24.20 -1.71 -15.48
N VAL A 255 -24.67 -0.57 -14.95
CA VAL A 255 -25.99 -0.47 -14.29
C VAL A 255 -27.12 -0.80 -15.26
N PHE A 256 -27.07 -0.26 -16.49
CA PHE A 256 -28.04 -0.58 -17.52
C PHE A 256 -27.99 -2.06 -17.94
N ALA A 257 -26.80 -2.63 -18.11
CA ALA A 257 -26.62 -4.05 -18.40
C ALA A 257 -27.15 -4.94 -17.27
N GLY A 258 -26.97 -4.52 -16.01
CA GLY A 258 -27.56 -5.13 -14.82
C GLY A 258 -29.09 -5.16 -14.87
N TYR A 259 -29.73 -4.07 -15.32
CA TYR A 259 -31.17 -4.05 -15.60
C TYR A 259 -31.55 -5.09 -16.67
N LEU A 260 -30.80 -5.18 -17.78
CA LEU A 260 -31.11 -6.11 -18.87
C LEU A 260 -31.07 -7.57 -18.40
N VAL A 261 -30.00 -7.98 -17.72
CA VAL A 261 -29.88 -9.35 -17.16
C VAL A 261 -30.97 -9.60 -16.11
N GLY A 262 -31.15 -8.66 -15.17
CA GLY A 262 -32.17 -8.78 -14.14
C GLY A 262 -33.59 -8.84 -14.70
N ALA A 263 -33.88 -8.15 -15.82
CA ALA A 263 -35.16 -8.20 -16.50
C ALA A 263 -35.42 -9.56 -17.16
N GLU A 264 -34.38 -10.21 -17.70
CA GLU A 264 -34.48 -11.56 -18.27
C GLU A 264 -34.60 -12.65 -17.18
N LEU A 265 -33.87 -12.51 -16.08
CA LEU A 265 -33.89 -13.46 -14.95
C LEU A 265 -35.15 -13.34 -14.08
N PHE A 266 -35.46 -12.12 -13.63
CA PHE A 266 -36.46 -11.86 -12.59
C PHE A 266 -37.71 -11.12 -13.10
N GLY A 267 -37.66 -10.60 -14.32
CA GLY A 267 -38.69 -9.74 -14.90
C GLY A 267 -38.41 -8.24 -14.70
N ARG A 268 -38.98 -7.40 -15.57
CA ARG A 268 -38.66 -5.96 -15.69
C ARG A 268 -38.65 -5.17 -14.38
N ARG A 269 -39.55 -5.45 -13.43
CA ARG A 269 -39.61 -4.72 -12.14
C ARG A 269 -38.47 -5.11 -11.20
N LEU A 270 -38.11 -6.39 -11.15
CA LEU A 270 -37.01 -6.86 -10.30
C LEU A 270 -35.65 -6.62 -10.98
N GLY A 271 -35.62 -6.47 -12.31
CA GLY A 271 -34.45 -5.91 -13.01
C GLY A 271 -34.08 -4.51 -12.53
N LEU A 272 -35.05 -3.68 -12.12
CA LEU A 272 -34.76 -2.38 -11.50
C LEU A 272 -34.03 -2.55 -10.15
N ALA A 273 -34.29 -3.62 -9.39
CA ALA A 273 -33.58 -3.86 -8.13
C ALA A 273 -32.09 -4.19 -8.38
N ALA A 274 -31.78 -5.01 -9.39
CA ALA A 274 -30.39 -5.30 -9.78
C ALA A 274 -29.65 -4.02 -10.19
N ALA A 275 -30.28 -3.19 -11.04
CA ALA A 275 -29.71 -1.90 -11.44
C ALA A 275 -29.58 -0.93 -10.27
N ALA A 276 -30.55 -0.87 -9.37
CA ALA A 276 -30.52 0.00 -8.21
C ALA A 276 -29.34 -0.35 -7.28
N LEU A 277 -29.14 -1.64 -6.95
CA LEU A 277 -28.02 -2.06 -6.11
C LEU A 277 -26.65 -1.74 -6.77
N LEU A 278 -26.50 -1.99 -8.08
CA LEU A 278 -25.28 -1.64 -8.82
C LEU A 278 -25.04 -0.13 -8.94
N ALA A 279 -26.12 0.68 -8.98
CA ALA A 279 -26.01 2.12 -9.15
C ALA A 279 -25.32 2.80 -7.97
N VAL A 280 -25.60 2.33 -6.75
CA VAL A 280 -25.16 2.95 -5.49
C VAL A 280 -24.06 2.16 -4.77
N SER A 281 -23.73 0.96 -5.24
CA SER A 281 -22.65 0.11 -4.70
C SER A 281 -21.33 0.88 -4.54
N SER A 282 -20.77 0.90 -3.32
CA SER A 282 -19.45 1.50 -3.07
C SER A 282 -18.38 0.81 -3.92
N TRP A 283 -18.39 -0.53 -3.99
CA TRP A 283 -17.46 -1.29 -4.84
C TRP A 283 -17.54 -0.90 -6.32
N ALA A 284 -18.75 -0.81 -6.88
CA ALA A 284 -18.93 -0.41 -8.27
C ALA A 284 -18.62 1.06 -8.52
N VAL A 285 -18.87 1.93 -7.53
CA VAL A 285 -18.55 3.37 -7.60
C VAL A 285 -17.04 3.56 -7.58
N THR A 286 -16.32 2.96 -6.62
CA THR A 286 -14.85 3.02 -6.50
C THR A 286 -14.17 2.67 -7.81
N LEU A 287 -14.47 1.48 -8.35
CA LEU A 287 -13.86 1.03 -9.59
C LEU A 287 -14.29 1.86 -10.82
N SER A 288 -15.48 2.48 -10.82
CA SER A 288 -15.93 3.32 -11.95
C SER A 288 -15.37 4.75 -11.95
N ARG A 289 -14.77 5.20 -10.85
CA ARG A 289 -14.15 6.54 -10.72
C ARG A 289 -12.64 6.52 -10.93
N PHE A 290 -12.13 5.38 -11.35
CA PHE A 290 -10.72 5.08 -11.55
C PHE A 290 -10.47 4.73 -13.03
N GLY A 291 -9.64 5.53 -13.71
CA GLY A 291 -9.48 5.59 -15.16
C GLY A 291 -8.61 4.49 -15.79
N MET A 292 -9.04 3.22 -15.69
CA MET A 292 -8.29 2.10 -16.28
C MET A 292 -9.15 1.07 -17.02
N TYR A 293 -8.51 0.29 -17.90
CA TYR A 293 -9.18 -0.78 -18.63
C TYR A 293 -9.69 -1.92 -17.75
N SER A 294 -9.03 -2.17 -16.62
CA SER A 294 -9.28 -3.32 -15.74
C SER A 294 -10.49 -3.15 -14.81
N THR A 295 -11.12 -1.97 -14.74
CA THR A 295 -12.12 -1.65 -13.71
C THR A 295 -13.54 -2.13 -14.04
N MET A 296 -14.29 -1.36 -14.84
CA MET A 296 -15.71 -1.58 -15.15
C MET A 296 -15.97 -2.30 -16.48
N SER A 297 -14.94 -2.57 -17.27
CA SER A 297 -15.06 -3.33 -18.52
C SER A 297 -15.53 -4.77 -18.29
N THR A 298 -14.94 -5.47 -17.31
CA THR A 298 -15.30 -6.87 -17.01
C THR A 298 -16.74 -7.00 -16.52
N PRO A 299 -17.23 -6.25 -15.51
CA PRO A 299 -18.64 -6.29 -15.13
C PRO A 299 -19.59 -5.95 -16.28
N LEU A 300 -19.27 -4.93 -17.09
CA LEU A 300 -20.10 -4.53 -18.22
C LEU A 300 -20.26 -5.66 -19.24
N PHE A 301 -19.15 -6.20 -19.73
CA PHE A 301 -19.19 -7.19 -20.81
C PHE A 301 -19.72 -8.55 -20.34
N THR A 302 -19.50 -8.92 -19.07
CA THR A 302 -20.08 -10.16 -18.52
C THR A 302 -21.60 -10.04 -18.42
N LEU A 303 -22.12 -8.89 -17.98
CA LEU A 303 -23.56 -8.59 -17.96
C LEU A 303 -24.17 -8.50 -19.36
N LEU A 304 -23.53 -7.81 -20.32
CA LEU A 304 -24.04 -7.71 -21.68
C LEU A 304 -24.08 -9.08 -22.37
N THR A 305 -23.02 -9.87 -22.21
CA THR A 305 -22.96 -11.25 -22.73
C THR A 305 -24.10 -12.08 -22.13
N ALA A 306 -24.26 -12.06 -20.80
CA ALA A 306 -25.35 -12.78 -20.13
C ALA A 306 -26.74 -12.27 -20.58
N ALA A 307 -26.92 -10.97 -20.72
CA ALA A 307 -28.21 -10.36 -21.10
C ALA A 307 -28.64 -10.81 -22.49
N PHE A 308 -27.75 -10.68 -23.47
CA PHE A 308 -28.04 -11.05 -24.85
C PHE A 308 -28.11 -12.56 -25.03
N LEU A 309 -27.30 -13.34 -24.31
CA LEU A 309 -27.39 -14.79 -24.32
C LEU A 309 -28.73 -15.28 -23.77
N LEU A 310 -29.13 -14.81 -22.58
CA LEU A 310 -30.41 -15.20 -21.96
C LEU A 310 -31.60 -14.74 -22.81
N ARG A 311 -31.53 -13.52 -23.37
CA ARG A 311 -32.53 -13.01 -24.31
C ARG A 311 -32.60 -13.88 -25.57
N GLY A 312 -31.46 -14.22 -26.16
CA GLY A 312 -31.35 -15.08 -27.35
C GLY A 312 -31.88 -16.49 -27.10
N LEU A 313 -31.63 -17.07 -25.94
CA LEU A 313 -32.23 -18.36 -25.54
C LEU A 313 -33.76 -18.28 -25.40
N ARG A 314 -34.30 -17.13 -24.97
CA ARG A 314 -35.74 -16.90 -24.83
C ARG A 314 -36.42 -16.56 -26.17
N THR A 315 -35.83 -15.68 -26.98
CA THR A 315 -36.38 -15.15 -28.23
C THR A 315 -36.05 -16.03 -29.43
N ARG A 316 -34.99 -16.84 -29.33
CA ARG A 316 -34.40 -17.67 -30.39
C ARG A 316 -33.92 -16.88 -31.61
N ARG A 317 -33.56 -15.61 -31.40
CA ARG A 317 -33.07 -14.70 -32.45
C ARG A 317 -31.56 -14.81 -32.58
N LEU A 318 -31.07 -15.03 -33.79
CA LEU A 318 -29.65 -15.07 -34.12
C LEU A 318 -28.97 -13.72 -33.85
N PHE A 319 -29.68 -12.60 -34.03
CA PHE A 319 -29.14 -11.30 -33.70
C PHE A 319 -28.79 -11.14 -32.21
N ASP A 320 -29.59 -11.74 -31.32
CA ASP A 320 -29.29 -11.72 -29.88
C ASP A 320 -28.04 -12.55 -29.57
N PHE A 321 -27.84 -13.69 -30.23
CA PHE A 321 -26.61 -14.47 -30.11
C PHE A 321 -25.39 -13.74 -30.70
N ALA A 322 -25.57 -13.03 -31.82
CA ALA A 322 -24.51 -12.21 -32.41
C ALA A 322 -24.09 -11.06 -31.47
N LEU A 323 -25.04 -10.39 -30.82
CA LEU A 323 -24.73 -9.39 -29.80
C LEU A 323 -24.05 -9.98 -28.56
N ALA A 324 -24.43 -11.20 -28.16
CA ALA A 324 -23.75 -11.91 -27.07
C ALA A 324 -22.29 -12.26 -27.46
N GLY A 325 -22.06 -12.71 -28.70
CA GLY A 325 -20.73 -12.98 -29.23
C GLY A 325 -19.87 -11.72 -29.33
N LEU A 326 -20.43 -10.62 -29.80
CA LEU A 326 -19.76 -9.32 -29.84
C LEU A 326 -19.35 -8.86 -28.43
N ALA A 327 -20.27 -8.93 -27.45
CA ALA A 327 -19.97 -8.56 -26.07
C ALA A 327 -18.89 -9.47 -25.44
N LEU A 328 -18.92 -10.78 -25.73
CA LEU A 328 -17.92 -11.74 -25.26
C LEU A 328 -16.53 -11.44 -25.85
N GLY A 329 -16.47 -11.22 -27.16
CA GLY A 329 -15.22 -10.91 -27.86
C GLY A 329 -14.63 -9.55 -27.47
N LEU A 330 -15.48 -8.53 -27.28
CA LEU A 330 -15.03 -7.25 -26.73
C LEU A 330 -14.52 -7.41 -25.30
N GLY A 331 -15.20 -8.18 -24.44
CA GLY A 331 -14.71 -8.44 -23.08
C GLY A 331 -13.31 -9.06 -23.04
N LEU A 332 -13.03 -10.02 -23.92
CA LEU A 332 -11.70 -10.63 -24.11
C LEU A 332 -10.64 -9.62 -24.57
N SER A 333 -11.08 -8.53 -25.18
CA SER A 333 -10.24 -7.48 -25.76
C SER A 333 -9.98 -6.30 -24.83
N PHE A 334 -10.44 -6.34 -23.58
CA PHE A 334 -10.20 -5.29 -22.57
C PHE A 334 -9.35 -5.78 -21.40
N TYR A 335 -9.75 -6.84 -20.70
CA TYR A 335 -9.07 -7.28 -19.48
C TYR A 335 -8.84 -8.79 -19.43
N THR A 336 -7.68 -9.19 -18.92
CA THR A 336 -7.24 -10.59 -18.85
C THR A 336 -8.15 -11.44 -17.97
N SER A 337 -8.62 -10.95 -16.81
CA SER A 337 -9.53 -11.72 -15.93
C SER A 337 -10.88 -12.05 -16.59
N PHE A 338 -11.30 -11.31 -17.63
CA PHE A 338 -12.53 -11.63 -18.35
C PHE A 338 -12.50 -13.04 -18.98
N ARG A 339 -11.30 -13.55 -19.32
CA ARG A 339 -11.11 -14.89 -19.90
C ARG A 339 -11.75 -15.99 -19.05
N LEU A 340 -11.78 -15.82 -17.73
CA LEU A 340 -12.37 -16.79 -16.80
C LEU A 340 -13.90 -16.86 -16.89
N PHE A 341 -14.56 -15.85 -17.47
CA PHE A 341 -15.99 -15.91 -17.73
C PHE A 341 -16.36 -16.83 -18.91
N VAL A 342 -15.44 -17.07 -19.86
CA VAL A 342 -15.69 -17.93 -21.03
C VAL A 342 -16.03 -19.37 -20.61
N PRO A 343 -15.26 -20.04 -19.72
CA PRO A 343 -15.65 -21.33 -19.15
C PRO A 343 -17.04 -21.35 -18.50
N ALA A 344 -17.45 -20.28 -17.81
CA ALA A 344 -18.78 -20.22 -17.19
C ALA A 344 -19.91 -20.25 -18.23
N VAL A 345 -19.75 -19.52 -19.35
CA VAL A 345 -20.71 -19.51 -20.47
C VAL A 345 -20.73 -20.86 -21.18
N ALA A 346 -19.57 -21.43 -21.49
CA ALA A 346 -19.44 -22.73 -22.13
C ALA A 346 -20.07 -23.86 -21.28
N LEU A 347 -19.75 -23.89 -19.99
CA LEU A 347 -20.32 -24.83 -19.03
C LEU A 347 -21.84 -24.68 -18.94
N PHE A 348 -22.36 -23.46 -18.93
CA PHE A 348 -23.80 -23.21 -18.92
C PHE A 348 -24.49 -23.74 -20.17
N LEU A 349 -23.96 -23.45 -21.37
CA LEU A 349 -24.54 -23.91 -22.63
C LEU A 349 -24.51 -25.44 -22.75
N LEU A 350 -23.38 -26.05 -22.40
CA LEU A 350 -23.22 -27.51 -22.37
C LEU A 350 -24.17 -28.15 -21.37
N TYR A 351 -24.20 -27.63 -20.14
CA TYR A 351 -25.08 -28.15 -19.09
C TYR A 351 -26.55 -27.96 -19.46
N LEU A 352 -26.93 -26.84 -20.07
CA LEU A 352 -28.29 -26.61 -20.56
C LEU A 352 -28.67 -27.64 -21.62
N ALA A 353 -27.78 -27.96 -22.56
CA ALA A 353 -28.01 -28.97 -23.58
C ALA A 353 -28.19 -30.38 -22.97
N LEU A 354 -27.33 -30.75 -22.03
CA LEU A 354 -27.41 -32.02 -21.30
C LEU A 354 -28.67 -32.08 -20.42
N TYR A 355 -28.97 -31.00 -19.70
CA TYR A 355 -30.16 -30.90 -18.86
C TYR A 355 -31.43 -31.10 -19.69
N THR A 356 -31.54 -30.47 -20.86
CA THR A 356 -32.66 -30.70 -21.80
C THR A 356 -32.69 -32.16 -22.26
N ARG A 357 -31.54 -32.74 -22.60
CA ARG A 357 -31.42 -34.15 -23.01
C ARG A 357 -31.88 -35.14 -21.94
N PHE A 358 -31.57 -34.89 -20.67
CA PHE A 358 -31.91 -35.80 -19.58
C PHE A 358 -33.32 -35.57 -19.03
N THR A 359 -33.75 -34.30 -18.87
CA THR A 359 -35.07 -34.00 -18.29
C THR A 359 -36.21 -34.07 -19.31
N GLN A 360 -35.95 -33.78 -20.58
CA GLN A 360 -36.98 -33.73 -21.62
C GLN A 360 -36.80 -34.83 -22.68
N ARG A 361 -35.80 -35.70 -22.50
CA ARG A 361 -35.48 -36.83 -23.39
C ARG A 361 -35.26 -36.43 -24.86
N ALA A 362 -34.86 -35.18 -25.11
CA ALA A 362 -34.60 -34.64 -26.44
C ALA A 362 -33.39 -33.68 -26.42
N TRP A 363 -32.61 -33.64 -27.50
CA TRP A 363 -31.55 -32.64 -27.66
C TRP A 363 -32.15 -31.24 -27.94
N PRO A 364 -31.42 -30.14 -27.63
CA PRO A 364 -31.83 -28.80 -28.04
C PRO A 364 -32.06 -28.71 -29.55
N PRO A 365 -33.00 -27.88 -30.01
CA PRO A 365 -33.30 -27.70 -31.43
C PRO A 365 -32.09 -27.12 -32.19
N ALA A 366 -31.97 -27.29 -33.51
CA ALA A 366 -30.83 -26.72 -34.24
C ALA A 366 -30.80 -25.18 -34.23
N ALA A 367 -31.93 -24.50 -33.96
CA ALA A 367 -31.91 -23.06 -33.70
C ALA A 367 -31.04 -22.70 -32.47
N PHE A 368 -30.97 -23.58 -31.46
CA PHE A 368 -30.05 -23.42 -30.34
C PHE A 368 -28.61 -23.52 -30.82
N TRP A 369 -28.26 -24.57 -31.56
CA TRP A 369 -26.90 -24.79 -32.06
C TRP A 369 -26.46 -23.74 -33.07
N LEU A 370 -27.37 -23.25 -33.93
CA LEU A 370 -27.11 -22.15 -34.85
C LEU A 370 -26.88 -20.84 -34.10
N GLY A 371 -27.63 -20.60 -33.02
CA GLY A 371 -27.39 -19.49 -32.10
C GLY A 371 -26.02 -19.59 -31.41
N VAL A 372 -25.67 -20.76 -30.88
CA VAL A 372 -24.35 -20.99 -30.27
C VAL A 372 -23.23 -20.79 -31.31
N ALA A 373 -23.38 -21.33 -32.52
CA ALA A 373 -22.44 -21.14 -33.61
C ALA A 373 -22.31 -19.66 -34.00
N MET A 374 -23.41 -18.91 -34.05
CA MET A 374 -23.40 -17.47 -34.29
C MET A 374 -22.64 -16.72 -33.18
N LEU A 375 -22.90 -17.04 -31.91
CA LEU A 375 -22.19 -16.45 -30.77
C LEU A 375 -20.68 -16.68 -30.87
N VAL A 376 -20.27 -17.93 -31.09
CA VAL A 376 -18.85 -18.30 -31.21
C VAL A 376 -18.21 -17.59 -32.40
N PHE A 377 -18.86 -17.64 -33.57
CA PHE A 377 -18.38 -16.98 -34.78
C PHE A 377 -18.13 -15.49 -34.58
N VAL A 378 -19.08 -14.75 -33.98
CA VAL A 378 -18.90 -13.31 -33.73
C VAL A 378 -17.84 -13.04 -32.66
N ALA A 379 -17.76 -13.88 -31.62
CA ALA A 379 -16.74 -13.74 -30.57
C ALA A 379 -15.33 -13.94 -31.14
N GLU A 380 -15.11 -14.98 -31.95
CA GLU A 380 -13.86 -15.25 -32.65
C GLU A 380 -13.50 -14.11 -33.60
N LEU A 381 -14.47 -13.61 -34.37
CA LEU A 381 -14.27 -12.48 -35.27
C LEU A 381 -13.79 -11.23 -34.53
N THR A 382 -14.40 -10.96 -33.38
CA THR A 382 -14.10 -9.77 -32.57
C THR A 382 -12.73 -9.87 -31.91
N VAL A 383 -12.35 -11.04 -31.38
CA VAL A 383 -11.06 -11.25 -30.67
C VAL A 383 -9.89 -11.53 -31.63
N ALA A 384 -10.15 -11.73 -32.92
CA ALA A 384 -9.15 -12.10 -33.92
C ALA A 384 -7.87 -11.25 -33.90
N PRO A 385 -7.91 -9.90 -33.79
CA PRO A 385 -6.68 -9.10 -33.74
C PRO A 385 -5.81 -9.44 -32.52
N LEU A 386 -6.43 -9.58 -31.35
CA LEU A 386 -5.74 -9.94 -30.12
C LEU A 386 -5.20 -11.37 -30.17
N ALA A 387 -5.94 -12.29 -30.79
CA ALA A 387 -5.50 -13.67 -30.99
C ALA A 387 -4.27 -13.76 -31.91
N VAL A 388 -4.23 -12.96 -32.99
CA VAL A 388 -3.05 -12.85 -33.88
C VAL A 388 -1.85 -12.34 -33.10
N TYR A 389 -2.02 -11.28 -32.31
CA TYR A 389 -0.97 -10.73 -31.47
C TYR A 389 -0.44 -11.78 -30.47
N ALA A 390 -1.33 -12.47 -29.76
CA ALA A 390 -0.97 -13.50 -28.77
C ALA A 390 -0.17 -14.67 -29.37
N VAL A 391 -0.42 -15.03 -30.63
CA VAL A 391 0.32 -16.08 -31.34
C VAL A 391 1.71 -15.60 -31.78
N LYS A 392 1.85 -14.31 -32.13
CA LYS A 392 3.11 -13.72 -32.59
C LYS A 392 4.06 -13.32 -31.47
N HIS A 393 3.49 -12.82 -30.37
CA HIS A 393 4.21 -12.30 -29.23
C HIS A 393 3.80 -13.03 -27.94
N PRO A 394 3.89 -14.37 -27.89
CA PRO A 394 3.48 -15.13 -26.71
C PRO A 394 4.27 -14.70 -25.47
N GLU A 395 5.55 -14.37 -25.61
CA GLU A 395 6.42 -13.91 -24.53
C GLU A 395 5.91 -12.62 -23.87
N ILE A 396 5.39 -11.67 -24.65
CA ILE A 396 4.85 -10.41 -24.11
C ILE A 396 3.44 -10.64 -23.56
N PHE A 397 2.63 -11.41 -24.30
CA PHE A 397 1.22 -11.60 -23.98
C PHE A 397 0.98 -12.43 -22.71
N TRP A 398 1.85 -13.42 -22.44
CA TRP A 398 1.73 -14.32 -21.29
C TRP A 398 2.57 -13.90 -20.07
N ALA A 399 3.61 -13.07 -20.25
CA ALA A 399 4.52 -12.65 -19.16
C ALA A 399 3.79 -12.26 -17.87
N ARG A 400 2.80 -11.36 -17.95
CA ARG A 400 2.08 -10.89 -16.76
C ARG A 400 1.31 -12.00 -16.03
N ILE A 401 0.78 -12.99 -16.75
CA ILE A 401 0.07 -14.12 -16.15
C ILE A 401 1.07 -15.05 -15.46
N GLU A 402 2.23 -15.28 -16.07
CA GLU A 402 3.29 -16.11 -15.51
C GLU A 402 3.86 -15.48 -14.23
N ASP A 403 4.13 -14.17 -14.24
CA ASP A 403 4.67 -13.43 -13.10
C ASP A 403 3.70 -13.35 -11.91
N THR A 404 2.40 -13.24 -12.19
CA THR A 404 1.38 -13.04 -11.16
C THR A 404 0.68 -14.31 -10.72
N PHE A 405 1.04 -15.46 -11.30
CA PHE A 405 0.46 -16.74 -10.93
C PHE A 405 0.85 -17.11 -9.50
N ILE A 406 -0.10 -17.62 -8.73
CA ILE A 406 0.09 -17.91 -7.29
C ILE A 406 1.26 -18.85 -6.97
N PHE A 407 1.67 -19.70 -7.91
CA PHE A 407 2.80 -20.62 -7.70
C PHE A 407 4.14 -20.08 -8.23
N ALA A 408 4.18 -18.87 -8.79
CA ALA A 408 5.43 -18.22 -9.16
C ALA A 408 6.32 -18.07 -7.93
N ASN A 409 7.59 -18.48 -8.05
CA ASN A 409 8.61 -18.40 -7.00
C ASN A 409 8.30 -19.13 -5.68
N LYS A 410 7.32 -20.07 -5.66
CA LYS A 410 7.00 -20.89 -4.47
C LYS A 410 7.50 -22.33 -4.57
N SER A 411 8.03 -22.83 -3.45
CA SER A 411 8.41 -24.23 -3.28
C SER A 411 7.18 -25.15 -3.32
N GLU A 412 7.37 -26.45 -3.56
CA GLU A 412 6.26 -27.40 -3.65
C GLU A 412 5.43 -27.48 -2.36
N ALA A 413 6.07 -27.31 -1.21
CA ALA A 413 5.40 -27.34 0.10
C ALA A 413 4.47 -26.14 0.35
N GLU A 414 4.75 -24.98 -0.25
CA GLU A 414 4.01 -23.73 -0.03
C GLU A 414 2.79 -23.58 -0.94
N ARG A 415 2.75 -24.29 -2.07
CA ARG A 415 1.73 -24.10 -3.12
C ARG A 415 0.31 -24.35 -2.62
N TRP A 416 0.04 -25.48 -1.98
CA TRP A 416 -1.31 -25.80 -1.52
C TRP A 416 -1.81 -24.95 -0.36
N PRO A 417 -0.99 -24.69 0.68
CA PRO A 417 -1.33 -23.72 1.71
C PRO A 417 -1.68 -22.34 1.14
N ALA A 418 -0.84 -21.81 0.24
CA ALA A 418 -1.08 -20.51 -0.39
C ALA A 418 -2.41 -20.49 -1.18
N LEU A 419 -2.70 -21.52 -1.98
CA LEU A 419 -3.95 -21.59 -2.74
C LEU A 419 -5.17 -21.65 -1.83
N TRP A 420 -5.12 -22.46 -0.77
CA TRP A 420 -6.25 -22.59 0.16
C TRP A 420 -6.51 -21.30 0.92
N GLU A 421 -5.46 -20.67 1.43
CA GLU A 421 -5.57 -19.40 2.14
C GLU A 421 -6.08 -18.29 1.22
N ASN A 422 -5.57 -18.23 -0.01
CA ASN A 422 -6.02 -17.26 -0.99
C ASN A 422 -7.49 -17.47 -1.38
N LEU A 423 -7.93 -18.72 -1.55
CA LEU A 423 -9.34 -19.07 -1.77
C LEU A 423 -10.21 -18.62 -0.59
N ARG A 424 -9.77 -18.90 0.65
CA ARG A 424 -10.49 -18.51 1.87
C ARG A 424 -10.68 -17.01 1.94
N ARG A 425 -9.61 -16.22 1.75
CA ARG A 425 -9.66 -14.74 1.76
C ARG A 425 -10.64 -14.21 0.71
N HIS A 426 -10.63 -14.75 -0.50
CA HIS A 426 -11.54 -14.33 -1.58
C HIS A 426 -13.00 -14.74 -1.34
N LEU A 427 -13.27 -15.85 -0.66
CA LEU A 427 -14.63 -16.22 -0.26
C LEU A 427 -15.16 -15.30 0.85
N LEU A 428 -14.29 -14.89 1.77
CA LEU A 428 -14.63 -14.00 2.89
C LEU A 428 -14.77 -12.53 2.48
N MET A 429 -14.25 -12.14 1.30
CA MET A 429 -14.20 -10.74 0.87
C MET A 429 -15.54 -10.02 0.82
N PHE A 430 -16.62 -10.74 0.53
CA PHE A 430 -17.94 -10.15 0.37
C PHE A 430 -18.55 -9.67 1.69
N ASN A 431 -18.29 -10.37 2.79
CA ASN A 431 -19.06 -10.24 4.03
C ASN A 431 -18.20 -10.02 5.28
N VAL A 432 -16.90 -10.33 5.26
CA VAL A 432 -16.03 -10.34 6.46
C VAL A 432 -14.83 -9.41 6.30
N PHE A 433 -13.92 -9.69 5.37
CA PHE A 433 -12.70 -8.91 5.18
C PHE A 433 -12.42 -8.71 3.70
N GLY A 434 -12.68 -7.50 3.18
CA GLY A 434 -12.52 -7.19 1.77
C GLY A 434 -11.11 -6.79 1.38
N ASP A 435 -10.97 -6.22 0.18
CA ASP A 435 -9.68 -5.83 -0.40
C ASP A 435 -8.97 -4.79 0.50
N PRO A 436 -7.71 -5.03 0.91
CA PRO A 436 -6.96 -4.09 1.75
C PRO A 436 -6.43 -2.88 0.96
N ASN A 437 -6.45 -2.92 -0.36
CA ASN A 437 -5.92 -1.84 -1.20
C ASN A 437 -6.90 -0.65 -1.24
N GLY A 438 -6.45 0.52 -0.77
CA GLY A 438 -7.23 1.76 -0.73
C GLY A 438 -7.78 2.24 -2.08
N ARG A 439 -7.19 1.79 -3.20
CA ARG A 439 -7.72 2.07 -4.54
C ARG A 439 -8.96 1.28 -4.89
N HIS A 440 -9.12 0.09 -4.34
CA HIS A 440 -10.20 -0.82 -4.71
C HIS A 440 -11.35 -0.80 -3.71
N ASN A 441 -11.07 -0.44 -2.45
CA ASN A 441 -12.04 -0.44 -1.37
C ASN A 441 -11.57 0.44 -0.20
N LEU A 442 -12.42 0.64 0.81
CA LEU A 442 -11.96 1.03 2.14
C LEU A 442 -11.16 -0.15 2.73
N PRO A 443 -9.86 0.01 3.09
CA PRO A 443 -8.99 -1.10 3.47
C PRO A 443 -9.62 -2.07 4.46
N GLY A 444 -9.74 -3.34 4.04
CA GLY A 444 -10.25 -4.44 4.86
C GLY A 444 -11.77 -4.46 5.08
N ASN A 445 -12.51 -3.42 4.67
CA ASN A 445 -13.97 -3.41 4.79
C ASN A 445 -14.61 -4.46 3.86
N PRO A 446 -15.71 -5.14 4.22
CA PRO A 446 -16.38 -6.06 3.30
C PRO A 446 -16.77 -5.41 1.96
N MET A 447 -16.66 -6.15 0.85
CA MET A 447 -16.99 -5.64 -0.49
C MET A 447 -18.49 -5.35 -0.68
N LEU A 448 -19.36 -5.93 0.14
CA LEU A 448 -20.81 -5.68 0.14
C LEU A 448 -21.25 -5.01 1.44
N ASP A 449 -22.15 -4.03 1.33
CA ASP A 449 -22.79 -3.45 2.51
C ASP A 449 -23.61 -4.51 3.27
N PRO A 450 -23.89 -4.32 4.59
CA PRO A 450 -24.55 -5.33 5.39
C PRO A 450 -25.88 -5.85 4.82
N VAL A 451 -26.68 -5.01 4.17
CA VAL A 451 -27.97 -5.43 3.61
C VAL A 451 -27.74 -6.27 2.36
N THR A 452 -26.91 -5.79 1.44
CA THR A 452 -26.60 -6.52 0.20
C THR A 452 -25.84 -7.82 0.50
N GLY A 453 -24.92 -7.82 1.46
CA GLY A 453 -24.17 -8.99 1.91
C GLY A 453 -25.07 -10.08 2.48
N THR A 454 -26.05 -9.73 3.31
CA THR A 454 -27.07 -10.68 3.80
C THR A 454 -27.88 -11.29 2.66
N LEU A 455 -28.34 -10.44 1.73
CA LEU A 455 -29.10 -10.88 0.56
C LEU A 455 -28.26 -11.78 -0.35
N PHE A 456 -26.98 -11.47 -0.52
CA PHE A 456 -26.04 -12.28 -1.30
C PHE A 456 -25.88 -13.68 -0.71
N VAL A 457 -25.60 -13.81 0.59
CA VAL A 457 -25.44 -15.13 1.24
C VAL A 457 -26.72 -15.95 1.18
N ALA A 458 -27.88 -15.35 1.46
CA ALA A 458 -29.17 -16.03 1.31
C ALA A 458 -29.45 -16.42 -0.16
N GLY A 459 -29.03 -15.59 -1.12
CA GLY A 459 -29.11 -15.85 -2.55
C GLY A 459 -28.24 -17.01 -3.01
N VAL A 460 -26.98 -17.08 -2.54
CA VAL A 460 -26.07 -18.20 -2.78
C VAL A 460 -26.62 -19.48 -2.18
N ALA A 461 -27.07 -19.45 -0.91
CA ALA A 461 -27.67 -20.61 -0.25
C ALA A 461 -28.91 -21.13 -1.02
N TYR A 462 -29.77 -20.21 -1.48
CA TYR A 462 -30.92 -20.56 -2.31
C TYR A 462 -30.51 -21.12 -3.68
N ALA A 463 -29.47 -20.56 -4.31
CA ALA A 463 -28.95 -21.04 -5.58
C ALA A 463 -28.35 -22.45 -5.47
N LEU A 464 -27.58 -22.73 -4.42
CA LEU A 464 -27.01 -24.04 -4.13
C LEU A 464 -28.10 -25.12 -4.01
N ARG A 465 -29.22 -24.79 -3.34
CA ARG A 465 -30.37 -25.70 -3.25
C ARG A 465 -30.94 -26.10 -4.61
N PHE A 466 -30.87 -25.21 -5.59
CA PHE A 466 -31.38 -25.44 -6.94
C PHE A 466 -30.27 -25.55 -7.98
N ILE A 467 -29.05 -25.92 -7.58
CA ILE A 467 -27.86 -25.98 -8.46
C ILE A 467 -28.08 -26.81 -9.72
N LEU A 468 -28.90 -27.87 -9.64
CA LEU A 468 -29.23 -28.72 -10.80
C LEU A 468 -30.10 -28.02 -11.86
N LYS A 469 -30.61 -26.82 -11.59
CA LYS A 469 -31.31 -26.01 -12.60
C LYS A 469 -30.28 -25.15 -13.35
N PRO A 470 -30.27 -25.14 -14.69
CA PRO A 470 -29.22 -24.50 -15.48
C PRO A 470 -28.91 -23.04 -15.12
N THR A 471 -29.94 -22.24 -14.83
CA THR A 471 -29.75 -20.82 -14.51
C THR A 471 -29.07 -20.60 -13.16
N TYR A 472 -29.33 -21.45 -12.16
CA TYR A 472 -28.66 -21.35 -10.86
C TYR A 472 -27.22 -21.87 -10.96
N LEU A 473 -26.98 -22.95 -11.71
CA LEU A 473 -25.63 -23.40 -12.03
C LEU A 473 -24.82 -22.30 -12.72
N PHE A 474 -25.42 -21.60 -13.69
CA PHE A 474 -24.74 -20.51 -14.39
C PHE A 474 -24.30 -19.39 -13.45
N LEU A 475 -25.18 -18.93 -12.54
CA LEU A 475 -24.82 -17.88 -11.58
C LEU A 475 -23.72 -18.36 -10.62
N LEU A 476 -23.76 -19.61 -10.17
CA LEU A 476 -22.74 -20.17 -9.28
C LEU A 476 -21.41 -20.42 -10.00
N ALA A 477 -21.45 -20.90 -11.24
CA ALA A 477 -20.26 -21.08 -12.08
C ALA A 477 -19.62 -19.72 -12.41
N TRP A 478 -20.42 -18.71 -12.74
CA TRP A 478 -19.94 -17.35 -12.93
C TRP A 478 -19.27 -16.82 -11.64
N LEU A 479 -19.89 -17.00 -10.47
CA LEU A 479 -19.26 -16.62 -9.21
C LEU A 479 -17.93 -17.34 -9.01
N LEU A 480 -17.90 -18.67 -9.17
CA LEU A 480 -16.70 -19.49 -8.99
C LEU A 480 -15.56 -19.08 -9.92
N PHE A 481 -15.80 -19.07 -11.23
CA PHE A 481 -14.77 -18.71 -12.20
C PHE A 481 -14.37 -17.24 -12.10
N GLY A 482 -15.29 -16.35 -11.73
CA GLY A 482 -14.97 -14.95 -11.49
C GLY A 482 -14.00 -14.76 -10.31
N LEU A 483 -14.08 -15.60 -9.27
CA LEU A 483 -13.15 -15.56 -8.13
C LEU A 483 -11.75 -16.03 -8.53
N MET A 484 -11.63 -16.94 -9.50
CA MET A 484 -10.35 -17.55 -9.88
C MET A 484 -9.30 -16.53 -10.33
N GLY A 485 -9.70 -15.34 -10.80
CA GLY A 485 -8.75 -14.30 -11.19
C GLY A 485 -7.95 -13.78 -10.00
N GLY A 486 -8.58 -13.68 -8.83
CA GLY A 486 -7.91 -13.34 -7.59
C GLY A 486 -7.28 -14.55 -6.91
N VAL A 487 -8.00 -15.68 -6.85
CA VAL A 487 -7.56 -16.92 -6.16
C VAL A 487 -6.30 -17.55 -6.78
N LEU A 488 -6.12 -17.42 -8.09
CA LEU A 488 -4.94 -17.96 -8.79
C LEU A 488 -3.80 -16.95 -8.92
N SER A 489 -3.88 -15.82 -8.21
CA SER A 489 -2.90 -14.74 -8.27
C SER A 489 -2.34 -14.35 -6.90
N LEU A 490 -1.28 -13.52 -6.88
CA LEU A 490 -0.50 -13.01 -5.74
C LEU A 490 -1.19 -13.15 -4.38
N ASP A 491 -0.64 -13.99 -3.50
CA ASP A 491 -1.23 -14.31 -2.19
C ASP A 491 -1.02 -13.23 -1.13
N PHE A 492 0.05 -12.42 -1.24
CA PHE A 492 0.30 -11.30 -0.34
C PHE A 492 -0.68 -10.13 -0.52
N GLU A 493 -1.35 -10.00 -1.67
CA GLU A 493 -2.37 -8.97 -1.94
C GLU A 493 -3.81 -9.45 -1.64
N ALA A 494 -3.96 -10.66 -1.11
CA ALA A 494 -5.27 -11.29 -0.97
C ALA A 494 -6.11 -10.74 0.20
N PRO A 495 -7.44 -10.56 0.02
CA PRO A 495 -8.19 -10.72 -1.22
C PRO A 495 -8.02 -9.53 -2.17
N GLN A 496 -8.01 -9.79 -3.47
CA GLN A 496 -7.80 -8.77 -4.51
C GLN A 496 -9.05 -8.66 -5.40
N SER A 497 -9.84 -7.61 -5.17
CA SER A 497 -11.17 -7.42 -5.76
C SER A 497 -11.14 -6.95 -7.23
N LEU A 498 -10.07 -6.31 -7.69
CA LEU A 498 -9.89 -5.88 -9.08
C LEU A 498 -9.68 -7.08 -10.02
N ARG A 499 -8.92 -8.10 -9.60
CA ARG A 499 -8.67 -9.35 -10.31
C ARG A 499 -9.87 -10.28 -10.24
N ALA A 500 -10.64 -10.22 -9.14
CA ALA A 500 -11.91 -10.92 -8.97
C ALA A 500 -13.14 -10.12 -9.44
N ASN A 501 -12.97 -9.02 -10.17
CA ASN A 501 -14.06 -8.08 -10.50
C ASN A 501 -15.17 -8.66 -11.39
N ALA A 502 -14.93 -9.79 -12.07
CA ALA A 502 -15.95 -10.55 -12.77
C ALA A 502 -17.08 -11.02 -11.82
N THR A 503 -16.80 -11.13 -10.52
CA THR A 503 -17.79 -11.52 -9.50
C THR A 503 -18.73 -10.39 -9.10
N LEU A 504 -18.36 -9.13 -9.33
CA LEU A 504 -19.16 -7.96 -8.95
C LEU A 504 -20.58 -8.08 -9.50
N ALA A 505 -20.71 -8.28 -10.81
CA ALA A 505 -22.00 -8.39 -11.48
C ALA A 505 -22.88 -9.52 -10.90
N VAL A 506 -22.31 -10.72 -10.72
CA VAL A 506 -23.08 -11.88 -10.27
C VAL A 506 -23.42 -11.84 -8.79
N ALA A 507 -22.59 -11.21 -7.95
CA ALA A 507 -22.90 -11.01 -6.53
C ALA A 507 -24.20 -10.22 -6.35
N TYR A 508 -24.38 -9.12 -7.09
CA TYR A 508 -25.64 -8.35 -7.06
C TYR A 508 -26.83 -9.11 -7.67
N LEU A 509 -26.62 -9.93 -8.71
CA LEU A 509 -27.70 -10.78 -9.24
C LEU A 509 -28.14 -11.86 -8.24
N LEU A 510 -27.20 -12.46 -7.52
CA LEU A 510 -27.48 -13.42 -6.44
C LEU A 510 -28.20 -12.74 -5.28
N ALA A 511 -27.82 -11.51 -4.91
CA ALA A 511 -28.50 -10.71 -3.89
C ALA A 511 -29.96 -10.35 -4.25
N VAL A 512 -30.33 -10.33 -5.54
CA VAL A 512 -31.71 -10.11 -5.96
C VAL A 512 -32.58 -11.36 -5.81
N ILE A 513 -32.00 -12.57 -5.71
CA ILE A 513 -32.77 -13.83 -5.61
C ILE A 513 -33.72 -13.83 -4.40
N PRO A 514 -33.29 -13.53 -3.16
CA PRO A 514 -34.19 -13.53 -2.01
C PRO A 514 -35.31 -12.49 -2.15
N LEU A 515 -35.00 -11.30 -2.69
CA LEU A 515 -36.00 -10.26 -2.98
C LEU A 515 -37.04 -10.76 -3.98
N ALA A 516 -36.61 -11.49 -5.02
CA ALA A 516 -37.47 -12.06 -6.03
C ALA A 516 -38.36 -13.20 -5.49
N VAL A 517 -37.81 -14.04 -4.60
CA VAL A 517 -38.55 -15.09 -3.87
C VAL A 517 -39.63 -14.46 -3.00
N LEU A 518 -39.28 -13.45 -2.19
CA LEU A 518 -40.23 -12.74 -1.33
C LEU A 518 -41.32 -12.00 -2.12
N ALA A 519 -40.95 -11.34 -3.22
CA ALA A 519 -41.91 -10.69 -4.10
C ALA A 519 -42.91 -11.69 -4.69
N LYS A 520 -42.47 -12.89 -5.10
CA LYS A 520 -43.37 -13.96 -5.55
C LYS A 520 -44.24 -14.49 -4.42
N ALA A 521 -43.69 -14.72 -3.24
CA ALA A 521 -44.44 -15.16 -2.07
C ALA A 521 -45.53 -14.15 -1.65
N TRP A 522 -45.23 -12.85 -1.73
CA TRP A 522 -46.20 -11.78 -1.50
C TRP A 522 -47.34 -11.81 -2.50
N VAL A 523 -47.02 -11.85 -3.80
CA VAL A 523 -48.04 -11.91 -4.87
C VAL A 523 -48.94 -13.14 -4.75
N GLN A 524 -48.38 -14.27 -4.29
CA GLN A 524 -49.12 -15.51 -4.04
C GLN A 524 -49.99 -15.47 -2.76
N SER A 525 -49.84 -14.45 -1.93
CA SER A 525 -50.53 -14.32 -0.63
C SER A 525 -51.30 -13.00 -0.52
N ALA A 526 -50.92 -12.10 0.39
CA ALA A 526 -51.60 -10.83 0.64
C ALA A 526 -51.47 -9.82 -0.53
N GLY A 527 -50.44 -9.97 -1.36
CA GLY A 527 -50.20 -9.12 -2.53
C GLY A 527 -51.23 -9.25 -3.64
N ARG A 528 -52.08 -10.30 -3.63
CA ARG A 528 -53.26 -10.37 -4.49
C ARG A 528 -54.23 -9.22 -4.22
N TYR A 529 -54.33 -8.79 -2.96
CA TYR A 529 -55.23 -7.72 -2.52
C TYR A 529 -54.50 -6.37 -2.42
N PHE A 530 -53.21 -6.40 -2.06
CA PHE A 530 -52.38 -5.20 -1.89
C PHE A 530 -51.14 -5.22 -2.80
N PRO A 531 -51.31 -5.13 -4.14
CA PRO A 531 -50.21 -5.30 -5.10
C PRO A 531 -49.17 -4.17 -5.08
N HIS A 532 -49.46 -3.06 -4.40
CA HIS A 532 -48.60 -1.87 -4.30
C HIS A 532 -47.95 -1.69 -2.93
N ALA A 533 -48.30 -2.50 -1.92
CA ALA A 533 -47.83 -2.33 -0.55
C ALA A 533 -46.31 -2.47 -0.39
N LEU A 534 -45.64 -3.27 -1.23
CA LEU A 534 -44.19 -3.45 -1.17
C LEU A 534 -43.39 -2.34 -1.91
N ARG A 535 -44.04 -1.38 -2.57
CA ARG A 535 -43.33 -0.32 -3.30
C ARG A 535 -42.53 0.57 -2.37
N TRP A 536 -43.16 1.13 -1.35
CA TRP A 536 -42.49 2.04 -0.42
C TRP A 536 -41.46 1.34 0.48
N PRO A 537 -41.70 0.13 1.00
CA PRO A 537 -40.65 -0.66 1.66
C PRO A 537 -39.44 -0.94 0.76
N ALA A 538 -39.65 -1.25 -0.53
CA ALA A 538 -38.54 -1.45 -1.47
C ALA A 538 -37.76 -0.15 -1.74
N VAL A 539 -38.46 0.99 -1.84
CA VAL A 539 -37.82 2.31 -1.95
C VAL A 539 -37.04 2.64 -0.67
N ALA A 540 -37.60 2.41 0.51
CA ALA A 540 -36.92 2.63 1.79
C ALA A 540 -35.68 1.75 1.95
N LEU A 541 -35.77 0.47 1.56
CA LEU A 541 -34.63 -0.44 1.52
C LEU A 541 -33.53 0.10 0.61
N PHE A 542 -33.88 0.54 -0.60
CA PHE A 542 -32.93 1.11 -1.55
C PHE A 542 -32.29 2.39 -1.03
N VAL A 543 -33.06 3.30 -0.44
CA VAL A 543 -32.53 4.52 0.19
C VAL A 543 -31.59 4.18 1.34
N GLY A 544 -31.90 3.16 2.14
CA GLY A 544 -31.01 2.66 3.19
C GLY A 544 -29.69 2.12 2.64
N VAL A 545 -29.74 1.27 1.59
CA VAL A 545 -28.54 0.76 0.91
C VAL A 545 -27.72 1.89 0.29
N ALA A 546 -28.38 2.85 -0.35
CA ALA A 546 -27.74 4.02 -0.93
C ALA A 546 -27.04 4.88 0.13
N ALA A 547 -27.68 5.09 1.30
CA ALA A 547 -27.09 5.81 2.42
C ALA A 547 -25.88 5.09 3.02
N LEU A 548 -25.95 3.76 3.18
CA LEU A 548 -24.82 2.95 3.66
C LEU A 548 -23.61 3.06 2.72
N ASN A 549 -23.82 2.83 1.42
CA ASN A 549 -22.73 2.89 0.45
C ASN A 549 -22.22 4.31 0.21
N TRP A 550 -23.08 5.33 0.31
CA TRP A 550 -22.67 6.73 0.34
C TRP A 550 -21.74 7.02 1.52
N HIS A 551 -22.11 6.58 2.72
CA HIS A 551 -21.29 6.74 3.91
C HIS A 551 -19.96 5.99 3.78
N THR A 552 -19.96 4.78 3.21
CA THR A 552 -18.71 4.04 2.95
C THR A 552 -17.79 4.80 2.01
N TYR A 553 -18.26 5.24 0.84
CA TYR A 553 -17.38 5.86 -0.17
C TYR A 553 -17.09 7.34 0.11
N PHE A 554 -18.11 8.17 0.31
CA PHE A 554 -17.98 9.63 0.38
C PHE A 554 -17.69 10.18 1.78
N VAL A 555 -17.77 9.34 2.81
CA VAL A 555 -17.44 9.74 4.19
C VAL A 555 -16.24 8.96 4.68
N ARG A 556 -16.32 7.63 4.81
CA ARG A 556 -15.21 6.84 5.37
C ARG A 556 -14.02 6.77 4.43
N GLN A 557 -14.20 6.24 3.22
CA GLN A 557 -13.13 6.07 2.25
C GLN A 557 -12.54 7.42 1.79
N ALA A 558 -13.37 8.46 1.66
CA ALA A 558 -12.90 9.81 1.33
C ALA A 558 -12.06 10.49 2.42
N HIS A 559 -12.13 10.02 3.68
CA HIS A 559 -11.37 10.57 4.81
C HIS A 559 -10.36 9.56 5.39
N ASP A 560 -9.91 8.60 4.58
CA ASP A 560 -8.96 7.57 4.98
C ASP A 560 -7.59 7.83 4.35
N PHE A 561 -6.54 7.87 5.18
CA PHE A 561 -5.18 8.20 4.74
C PHE A 561 -4.63 7.17 3.76
N ALA A 562 -4.81 5.87 4.02
CA ALA A 562 -4.33 4.81 3.15
C ALA A 562 -5.00 4.88 1.78
N VAL A 563 -6.30 5.20 1.72
CA VAL A 563 -7.01 5.46 0.46
C VAL A 563 -6.42 6.67 -0.25
N TRP A 564 -6.29 7.80 0.43
CA TRP A 564 -5.79 9.03 -0.17
C TRP A 564 -4.36 8.86 -0.70
N ASN A 565 -3.48 8.21 0.05
CA ASN A 565 -2.09 7.98 -0.33
C ASN A 565 -1.95 6.99 -1.50
N ALA A 566 -2.83 5.99 -1.59
CA ALA A 566 -2.75 4.94 -2.61
C ALA A 566 -2.98 5.43 -4.07
N TYR A 567 -3.42 6.67 -4.29
CA TYR A 567 -3.63 7.26 -5.62
C TYR A 567 -2.43 8.06 -6.15
N SER A 568 -1.19 7.73 -5.77
CA SER A 568 0.03 8.48 -6.15
C SER A 568 -0.11 9.98 -5.86
N THR A 569 -0.53 10.26 -4.62
CA THR A 569 -0.86 11.62 -4.21
C THR A 569 0.37 12.53 -4.04
N PRO A 570 1.47 12.08 -3.41
CA PRO A 570 2.71 12.87 -3.34
C PRO A 570 3.22 13.26 -4.73
N GLU A 571 3.18 12.34 -5.68
CA GLU A 571 3.56 12.55 -7.09
C GLU A 571 2.59 13.53 -7.77
N THR A 572 1.30 13.47 -7.46
CA THR A 572 0.32 14.43 -7.98
C THR A 572 0.57 15.84 -7.45
N LEU A 573 0.94 15.98 -6.18
CA LEU A 573 1.30 17.27 -5.57
C LEU A 573 2.59 17.82 -6.18
N ALA A 574 3.62 16.99 -6.30
CA ALA A 574 4.87 17.35 -6.98
C ALA A 574 4.64 17.77 -8.44
N ALA A 575 3.78 17.06 -9.18
CA ALA A 575 3.43 17.43 -10.55
C ALA A 575 2.76 18.82 -10.62
N ARG A 576 1.87 19.15 -9.68
CA ARG A 576 1.21 20.46 -9.66
C ARG A 576 2.22 21.57 -9.38
N LEU A 577 3.15 21.37 -8.45
CA LEU A 577 4.24 22.31 -8.20
C LEU A 577 5.11 22.54 -9.43
N LEU A 578 5.45 21.48 -10.17
CA LEU A 578 6.22 21.58 -11.42
C LEU A 578 5.44 22.26 -12.54
N ALA A 579 4.13 21.99 -12.65
CA ALA A 579 3.27 22.61 -13.65
C ALA A 579 3.12 24.12 -13.43
N ASP A 580 3.13 24.55 -12.17
CA ASP A 580 3.03 25.95 -11.74
C ASP A 580 4.40 26.59 -11.46
N LEU A 581 5.51 25.96 -11.89
CA LEU A 581 6.87 26.42 -11.61
C LEU A 581 7.16 27.79 -12.26
N ASP A 582 7.72 28.70 -11.47
CA ASP A 582 8.17 30.00 -11.97
C ASP A 582 9.34 29.84 -12.97
N PRO A 583 9.33 30.53 -14.14
CA PRO A 583 10.37 30.38 -15.16
C PRO A 583 11.81 30.72 -14.72
N HIS A 584 11.98 31.50 -13.65
CA HIS A 584 13.27 31.87 -13.06
C HIS A 584 13.67 30.98 -11.88
N THR A 585 12.95 29.88 -11.66
CA THR A 585 13.25 28.87 -10.63
C THR A 585 13.68 27.56 -11.28
N ASP A 586 14.77 26.98 -10.80
CA ASP A 586 15.18 25.63 -11.16
C ASP A 586 14.60 24.62 -10.18
N ALA A 587 13.92 23.59 -10.70
CA ALA A 587 13.36 22.54 -9.87
C ALA A 587 14.31 21.34 -9.77
N TYR A 588 14.46 20.84 -8.56
CA TYR A 588 15.24 19.65 -8.22
C TYR A 588 14.28 18.66 -7.56
N VAL A 589 14.12 17.47 -8.13
CA VAL A 589 13.15 16.49 -7.66
C VAL A 589 13.86 15.19 -7.35
N THR A 590 13.47 14.52 -6.28
CA THR A 590 14.08 13.21 -5.95
C THR A 590 13.82 12.19 -7.06
N SER A 591 14.71 11.22 -7.20
CA SER A 591 14.59 10.10 -8.15
C SER A 591 13.25 9.37 -8.05
N PHE A 592 12.62 9.38 -6.86
CA PHE A 592 11.26 8.88 -6.64
C PHE A 592 10.20 9.56 -7.54
N PHE A 593 10.31 10.88 -7.75
CA PHE A 593 9.41 11.64 -8.62
C PHE A 593 9.90 11.71 -10.07
N HIS A 594 11.22 11.65 -10.29
CA HIS A 594 11.80 11.85 -11.61
C HIS A 594 11.28 10.80 -12.61
N GLY A 595 10.82 11.26 -13.78
CA GLY A 595 10.29 10.39 -14.83
C GLY A 595 8.99 9.63 -14.51
N HIS A 596 8.38 9.81 -13.34
CA HIS A 596 7.15 9.10 -12.95
C HIS A 596 5.98 9.46 -13.90
N PRO A 597 5.16 8.50 -14.37
CA PRO A 597 4.06 8.76 -15.32
C PRO A 597 3.08 9.85 -14.87
N THR A 598 2.75 9.90 -13.58
CA THR A 598 1.92 10.97 -13.00
C THR A 598 2.52 12.36 -13.25
N ILE A 599 3.83 12.55 -13.03
CA ILE A 599 4.52 13.81 -13.32
C ILE A 599 4.46 14.09 -14.82
N LYS A 600 4.87 13.13 -15.66
CA LYS A 600 4.88 13.27 -17.13
C LYS A 600 3.50 13.64 -17.71
N PHE A 601 2.42 13.12 -17.14
CA PHE A 601 1.07 13.39 -17.63
C PHE A 601 0.50 14.72 -17.11
N VAL A 602 0.60 14.99 -15.81
CA VAL A 602 0.02 16.18 -15.18
C VAL A 602 0.86 17.42 -15.46
N ALA A 603 2.19 17.31 -15.32
CA ALA A 603 3.16 18.37 -15.58
C ALA A 603 3.77 18.28 -16.99
N ARG A 604 3.00 17.82 -17.98
CA ARG A 604 3.48 17.57 -19.36
C ARG A 604 4.12 18.77 -20.07
N HIS A 605 3.87 19.97 -19.58
CA HIS A 605 4.39 21.23 -20.12
C HIS A 605 5.32 21.95 -19.15
N ALA A 606 5.68 21.32 -18.02
CA ALA A 606 6.63 21.88 -17.09
C ALA A 606 8.01 22.04 -17.75
N PRO A 607 8.80 23.04 -17.34
CA PRO A 607 10.20 23.14 -17.75
C PRO A 607 11.00 21.90 -17.32
N ALA A 608 12.17 21.73 -17.92
CA ALA A 608 13.09 20.68 -17.49
C ALA A 608 13.48 20.88 -16.03
N TYR A 609 13.61 19.78 -15.31
CA TYR A 609 13.96 19.73 -13.90
C TYR A 609 15.10 18.74 -13.69
N VAL A 610 15.84 18.92 -12.60
CA VAL A 610 17.02 18.13 -12.26
C VAL A 610 16.61 16.99 -11.33
N GLU A 611 17.11 15.79 -11.61
CA GLU A 611 16.97 14.64 -10.72
C GLU A 611 17.95 14.77 -9.55
N LEU A 612 17.45 14.60 -8.33
CA LEU A 612 18.24 14.40 -7.13
C LEU A 612 18.32 12.90 -6.85
N ASP A 613 19.51 12.34 -7.00
CA ASP A 613 19.78 10.96 -6.69
C ASP A 613 19.88 10.76 -5.16
N THR A 614 19.69 9.53 -4.74
CA THR A 614 19.85 9.02 -3.37
C THR A 614 21.24 9.30 -2.77
N LEU A 615 22.26 9.47 -3.61
CA LEU A 615 23.63 9.79 -3.17
C LEU A 615 23.94 11.29 -3.20
N ASP A 616 23.04 12.15 -3.67
CA ASP A 616 23.29 13.59 -3.72
C ASP A 616 23.30 14.19 -2.33
N GLN A 617 24.25 15.08 -2.07
CA GLN A 617 24.46 15.73 -0.78
C GLN A 617 24.83 17.19 -1.01
N PHE A 618 24.62 18.03 0.01
CA PHE A 618 25.00 19.43 -0.10
C PHE A 618 26.53 19.61 -0.11
N PRO A 619 27.03 20.66 -0.76
CA PRO A 619 26.27 21.65 -1.54
C PRO A 619 25.90 21.12 -2.95
N LEU A 620 24.68 21.41 -3.39
CA LEU A 620 24.20 21.11 -4.75
C LEU A 620 24.60 22.24 -5.72
N ASP A 621 24.73 21.92 -7.01
CA ASP A 621 25.15 22.88 -8.05
C ASP A 621 23.98 23.79 -8.49
N PHE A 622 23.64 24.76 -7.64
CA PHE A 622 22.63 25.76 -7.94
C PHE A 622 23.15 26.87 -8.85
N ALA A 623 22.35 27.28 -9.84
CA ALA A 623 22.65 28.46 -10.64
C ALA A 623 22.66 29.72 -9.76
N PRO A 624 23.68 30.61 -9.88
CA PRO A 624 23.87 31.75 -8.98
C PRO A 624 22.76 32.80 -9.01
N ASP A 625 22.12 32.99 -10.17
CA ASP A 625 21.15 34.06 -10.40
C ASP A 625 19.69 33.55 -10.47
N ARG A 626 19.45 32.31 -10.05
CA ARG A 626 18.13 31.66 -10.13
C ARG A 626 17.72 31.16 -8.75
N SER A 627 16.41 31.16 -8.51
CA SER A 627 15.86 30.48 -7.34
C SER A 627 15.93 28.96 -7.54
N ALA A 628 15.96 28.20 -6.46
CA ALA A 628 15.89 26.73 -6.52
C ALA A 628 14.69 26.22 -5.71
N LEU A 629 13.96 25.25 -6.27
CA LEU A 629 12.90 24.53 -5.58
C LEU A 629 13.26 23.04 -5.50
N LEU A 630 13.54 22.56 -4.29
CA LEU A 630 13.71 21.14 -4.03
C LEU A 630 12.36 20.53 -3.68
N ILE A 631 11.98 19.44 -4.35
CA ILE A 631 10.75 18.68 -4.12
C ILE A 631 11.15 17.28 -3.67
N LEU A 632 10.91 17.00 -2.39
CA LEU A 632 11.45 15.85 -1.67
C LEU A 632 10.32 14.94 -1.19
N ASN A 633 10.44 13.63 -1.42
CA ASN A 633 9.53 12.62 -0.87
C ASN A 633 9.74 12.46 0.64
N ALA A 634 8.82 11.78 1.33
CA ALA A 634 8.84 11.63 2.79
C ALA A 634 10.17 11.07 3.32
N ASP A 635 10.75 10.08 2.64
CA ASP A 635 12.01 9.44 3.03
C ASP A 635 13.24 10.37 2.91
N SER A 636 13.09 11.48 2.19
CA SER A 636 14.13 12.50 2.00
C SER A 636 14.09 13.60 3.07
N ARG A 637 13.36 13.41 4.17
CA ARG A 637 13.37 14.33 5.33
C ARG A 637 14.79 14.68 5.83
N PRO A 638 15.77 13.76 5.88
CA PRO A 638 17.14 14.11 6.28
C PRO A 638 17.78 15.19 5.38
N LEU A 639 17.51 15.17 4.07
CA LEU A 639 17.98 16.19 3.13
C LEU A 639 17.26 17.53 3.36
N TYR A 640 15.98 17.49 3.72
CA TYR A 640 15.21 18.67 4.12
C TYR A 640 15.77 19.31 5.40
N ASP A 641 16.05 18.51 6.42
CA ASP A 641 16.61 18.98 7.69
C ASP A 641 18.03 19.56 7.51
N GLU A 642 18.85 18.94 6.65
CA GLU A 642 20.16 19.44 6.26
C GLU A 642 20.06 20.79 5.53
N ALA A 643 19.11 20.93 4.60
CA ALA A 643 18.85 22.19 3.92
C ALA A 643 18.40 23.29 4.89
N GLN A 644 17.59 22.95 5.90
CA GLN A 644 17.14 23.90 6.94
C GLN A 644 18.30 24.43 7.78
N ARG A 645 19.32 23.61 8.03
CA ARG A 645 20.55 24.04 8.70
C ARG A 645 21.43 24.92 7.82
N LEU A 646 21.56 24.58 6.53
CA LEU A 646 22.41 25.32 5.59
C LEU A 646 21.82 26.66 5.17
N TYR A 647 20.50 26.71 4.99
CA TYR A 647 19.78 27.87 4.46
C TYR A 647 18.68 28.30 5.44
N PRO A 648 19.03 28.82 6.62
CA PRO A 648 18.05 29.12 7.67
C PRO A 648 17.03 30.19 7.29
N ASN A 649 17.30 30.99 6.25
CA ASN A 649 16.41 32.05 5.74
C ASN A 649 15.51 31.58 4.59
N ALA A 650 15.71 30.37 4.07
CA ALA A 650 14.89 29.83 3.00
C ALA A 650 13.48 29.47 3.47
N VAL A 651 12.58 29.19 2.52
CA VAL A 651 11.20 28.79 2.81
C VAL A 651 11.10 27.27 2.79
N PHE A 652 10.64 26.71 3.91
CA PHE A 652 10.48 25.27 4.11
C PHE A 652 9.01 24.92 4.29
N THR A 653 8.53 23.87 3.62
CA THR A 653 7.15 23.41 3.75
C THR A 653 7.08 21.89 3.86
N ALA A 654 6.46 21.41 4.93
CA ALA A 654 6.06 20.01 5.09
C ALA A 654 4.56 19.89 4.78
N THR A 655 4.21 19.27 3.66
CA THR A 655 2.83 19.13 3.20
C THR A 655 2.17 17.94 3.88
N THR A 656 1.19 18.21 4.74
CA THR A 656 0.36 17.19 5.36
C THR A 656 -0.89 16.90 4.52
N PRO A 657 -1.41 15.67 4.58
CA PRO A 657 -2.69 15.34 3.98
C PRO A 657 -3.82 16.20 4.58
N PRO A 658 -4.92 16.46 3.82
CA PRO A 658 -6.09 17.20 4.32
C PRO A 658 -6.94 16.40 5.33
N ILE A 659 -6.42 15.27 5.78
CA ILE A 659 -6.99 14.27 6.68
C ILE A 659 -5.87 13.88 7.64
N ASP A 660 -6.18 13.31 8.80
CA ASP A 660 -5.14 12.96 9.78
C ASP A 660 -4.12 11.98 9.17
N GLY A 661 -2.84 12.37 9.14
CA GLY A 661 -1.76 11.59 8.55
C GLY A 661 -0.42 12.35 8.53
N PRO A 662 0.71 11.66 8.32
CA PRO A 662 2.04 12.27 8.33
C PRO A 662 2.28 13.16 7.11
N PRO A 663 3.26 14.09 7.15
CA PRO A 663 3.72 14.81 5.96
C PRO A 663 4.15 13.84 4.86
N VAL A 664 3.70 14.08 3.62
CA VAL A 664 3.99 13.21 2.48
C VAL A 664 4.90 13.84 1.42
N LEU A 665 5.13 15.15 1.52
CA LEU A 665 5.96 15.91 0.60
C LEU A 665 6.65 17.04 1.36
N PHE A 666 7.95 17.19 1.16
CA PHE A 666 8.74 18.28 1.69
C PHE A 666 9.23 19.17 0.55
N THR A 667 9.18 20.48 0.72
CA THR A 667 9.73 21.42 -0.25
C THR A 667 10.67 22.42 0.41
N VAL A 668 11.74 22.76 -0.31
CA VAL A 668 12.71 23.78 0.07
C VAL A 668 12.80 24.78 -1.07
N GLN A 669 12.44 26.03 -0.81
CA GLN A 669 12.53 27.12 -1.77
C GLN A 669 13.65 28.07 -1.36
N LEU A 670 14.71 28.09 -2.18
CA LEU A 670 15.90 28.91 -2.01
C LEU A 670 15.83 30.12 -2.95
N SER A 671 16.05 31.32 -2.41
CA SER A 671 16.31 32.52 -3.21
C SER A 671 17.76 32.56 -3.71
N PRO A 672 18.09 33.40 -4.72
CA PRO A 672 19.48 33.62 -5.11
C PRO A 672 20.39 34.05 -3.94
N ASP A 673 19.85 34.83 -3.00
CA ASP A 673 20.57 35.27 -1.80
C ASP A 673 20.83 34.09 -0.84
N ASP A 674 19.88 33.16 -0.69
CA ASP A 674 20.09 31.94 0.11
C ASP A 674 21.19 31.07 -0.50
N VAL A 675 21.17 30.87 -1.82
CA VAL A 675 22.21 30.13 -2.55
C VAL A 675 23.58 30.80 -2.41
N ALA A 676 23.63 32.13 -2.46
CA ALA A 676 24.87 32.89 -2.28
C ALA A 676 25.36 32.87 -0.82
N SER A 677 24.45 32.70 0.15
CA SER A 677 24.76 32.85 1.58
C SER A 677 25.86 31.92 2.07
N ILE A 678 25.98 30.71 1.53
CA ILE A 678 26.98 29.70 1.96
C ILE A 678 28.30 29.76 1.18
N ARG A 679 28.38 30.54 0.09
CA ARG A 679 29.53 30.56 -0.83
C ARG A 679 30.70 31.38 -0.29
N GLY A 680 31.87 31.17 -0.91
CA GLY A 680 33.11 31.86 -0.61
C GLY A 680 33.94 31.20 0.49
N VAL A 681 34.95 31.89 0.98
CA VAL A 681 35.83 31.44 2.07
C VAL A 681 35.97 32.54 3.13
N THR A 682 36.19 32.16 4.37
CA THR A 682 36.43 33.13 5.45
C THR A 682 37.86 33.62 5.38
N ALA A 683 38.07 34.90 5.05
CA ALA A 683 39.36 35.57 5.02
C ALA A 683 39.60 36.33 6.34
N ARG A 684 40.68 35.98 7.05
CA ARG A 684 41.13 36.65 8.28
C ARG A 684 42.44 37.37 8.03
N TYR A 685 42.46 38.67 8.23
CA TYR A 685 43.60 39.54 7.98
C TYR A 685 44.29 39.96 9.29
N TYR A 686 45.62 39.90 9.30
CA TYR A 686 46.47 40.18 10.45
C TYR A 686 47.42 41.33 10.12
N SER A 687 47.75 42.17 11.10
CA SER A 687 48.67 43.32 10.95
C SER A 687 50.17 42.95 11.03
N ASN A 688 50.49 41.68 10.80
CA ASN A 688 51.86 41.14 10.80
C ASN A 688 52.02 40.16 9.63
N ASP A 689 53.24 39.70 9.37
CA ASP A 689 53.56 38.72 8.33
C ASP A 689 53.55 37.25 8.82
N ALA A 690 53.18 37.02 10.10
CA ALA A 690 53.28 35.74 10.77
C ALA A 690 51.95 34.98 10.90
N TRP A 691 50.82 35.55 10.45
CA TRP A 691 49.48 34.94 10.58
C TRP A 691 49.07 34.62 12.03
N THR A 692 49.57 35.40 12.98
CA THR A 692 49.33 35.20 14.41
C THR A 692 48.66 36.41 15.06
N GLY A 693 48.02 36.19 16.21
CA GLY A 693 47.28 37.23 16.93
C GLY A 693 45.80 37.29 16.55
N GLU A 694 45.12 38.35 17.00
CA GLU A 694 43.72 38.61 16.67
C GLU A 694 43.59 39.20 15.25
N ALA A 695 42.63 38.71 14.48
CA ALA A 695 42.39 39.20 13.12
C ALA A 695 41.80 40.62 13.17
N VAL A 696 42.42 41.56 12.45
CA VAL A 696 42.00 42.97 12.38
C VAL A 696 40.80 43.15 11.45
N LEU A 697 40.67 42.27 10.46
CA LEU A 697 39.54 42.25 9.52
C LEU A 697 39.19 40.79 9.23
N THR A 698 37.92 40.43 9.40
CA THR A 698 37.37 39.14 8.96
C THR A 698 36.24 39.40 7.97
N ARG A 699 36.27 38.76 6.81
CA ARG A 699 35.19 38.86 5.80
C ARG A 699 35.11 37.60 4.95
N ILE A 700 33.97 37.38 4.32
CA ILE A 700 33.80 36.29 3.34
C ILE A 700 34.26 36.79 1.97
N GLU A 701 35.06 36.00 1.27
CA GLU A 701 35.53 36.29 -0.08
C GLU A 701 35.08 35.20 -1.04
N ALA A 702 34.33 35.59 -2.08
CA ALA A 702 33.81 34.65 -3.07
C ALA A 702 34.89 34.08 -4.00
N GLN A 703 36.03 34.78 -4.13
CA GLN A 703 37.11 34.41 -5.04
C GLN A 703 38.45 34.53 -4.33
N LEU A 704 39.37 33.63 -4.66
CA LEU A 704 40.76 33.64 -4.19
C LEU A 704 41.66 34.35 -5.21
N ALA A 705 41.30 35.60 -5.52
CA ALA A 705 42.02 36.45 -6.46
C ALA A 705 41.98 37.94 -6.02
N ALA A 706 43.13 38.61 -6.04
CA ALA A 706 43.26 40.02 -5.67
C ALA A 706 44.45 40.69 -6.40
N ASP A 707 44.38 42.01 -6.59
CA ASP A 707 45.52 42.84 -7.00
C ASP A 707 45.80 43.90 -5.93
N TRP A 708 46.81 43.63 -5.09
CA TRP A 708 47.15 44.50 -3.98
C TRP A 708 47.90 45.77 -4.41
N THR A 709 48.22 45.93 -5.71
CA THR A 709 48.71 47.22 -6.23
C THR A 709 47.60 48.26 -6.39
N GLN A 710 46.37 47.80 -6.59
CA GLN A 710 45.19 48.66 -6.77
C GLN A 710 44.48 49.00 -5.45
N GLY A 711 44.94 48.43 -4.33
CA GLY A 711 44.39 48.65 -2.99
C GLY A 711 44.55 47.43 -2.10
N ALA A 712 45.50 47.49 -1.15
CA ALA A 712 45.67 46.43 -0.16
C ALA A 712 44.61 46.55 0.97
N PRO A 713 44.10 45.43 1.51
CA PRO A 713 43.12 45.45 2.62
C PRO A 713 43.66 46.05 3.91
N LEU A 714 44.98 45.96 4.14
CA LEU A 714 45.69 46.52 5.28
C LEU A 714 47.06 47.10 4.83
N PRO A 715 47.67 48.02 5.61
CA PRO A 715 49.05 48.46 5.38
C PRO A 715 50.05 47.30 5.51
N SER A 716 51.08 47.27 4.67
CA SER A 716 52.16 46.27 4.73
C SER A 716 53.11 46.55 5.92
N PRO A 717 53.61 45.52 6.65
CA PRO A 717 53.32 44.11 6.45
C PRO A 717 51.94 43.72 7.02
N PHE A 718 51.19 42.95 6.25
CA PHE A 718 49.99 42.25 6.71
C PHE A 718 50.03 40.82 6.20
N SER A 719 49.21 39.95 6.76
CA SER A 719 49.02 38.61 6.26
C SER A 719 47.55 38.23 6.29
N VAL A 720 47.19 37.19 5.55
CA VAL A 720 45.82 36.72 5.42
C VAL A 720 45.78 35.21 5.45
N GLU A 721 44.82 34.66 6.20
CA GLU A 721 44.45 33.25 6.21
C GLU A 721 43.02 33.13 5.68
N TRP A 722 42.85 32.42 4.56
CA TRP A 722 41.56 31.96 4.07
C TRP A 722 41.29 30.56 4.57
N GLU A 723 40.09 30.33 5.08
CA GLU A 723 39.60 29.04 5.55
C GLU A 723 38.20 28.76 5.00
N GLY A 724 37.98 27.54 4.52
CA GLY A 724 36.68 27.10 4.03
C GLY A 724 36.74 25.68 3.48
N VAL A 725 35.85 25.40 2.53
CA VAL A 725 35.65 24.09 1.91
C VAL A 725 35.75 24.24 0.40
N LEU A 726 36.55 23.36 -0.20
CA LEU A 726 36.66 23.17 -1.64
C LEU A 726 35.81 21.97 -2.06
N HIS A 727 34.84 22.17 -2.94
CA HIS A 727 34.05 21.09 -3.53
C HIS A 727 34.70 20.56 -4.81
N ALA A 728 35.18 19.31 -4.79
CA ALA A 728 35.71 18.60 -5.93
C ALA A 728 34.57 17.83 -6.64
N PRO A 729 34.15 18.23 -7.85
CA PRO A 729 32.99 17.63 -8.53
C PRO A 729 33.23 16.20 -9.04
N LEU A 730 34.50 15.78 -9.15
CA LEU A 730 34.90 14.45 -9.62
C LEU A 730 36.14 14.01 -8.85
N ALA A 731 36.24 12.71 -8.58
CA ALA A 731 37.47 12.10 -8.11
C ALA A 731 38.57 12.14 -9.19
N GLY A 732 39.81 12.41 -8.79
CA GLY A 732 40.96 12.37 -9.70
C GLY A 732 42.10 13.28 -9.29
N GLN A 733 43.07 13.45 -10.19
CA GLN A 733 44.23 14.33 -9.97
C GLN A 733 43.88 15.79 -10.27
N TYR A 734 44.09 16.67 -9.28
CA TYR A 734 43.97 18.11 -9.43
C TYR A 734 45.35 18.76 -9.37
N GLU A 735 45.58 19.75 -10.22
CA GLU A 735 46.77 20.61 -10.15
C GLU A 735 46.37 22.01 -9.72
N PHE A 736 47.08 22.58 -8.76
CA PHE A 736 46.86 23.91 -8.22
C PHE A 736 48.00 24.84 -8.61
N PHE A 737 47.66 26.05 -9.01
CA PHE A 737 48.58 27.12 -9.42
C PHE A 737 48.31 28.34 -8.56
N LEU A 738 49.31 28.80 -7.81
CA LEU A 738 49.20 29.95 -6.95
C LEU A 738 50.20 31.02 -7.39
N GLU A 739 49.69 32.18 -7.80
CA GLU A 739 50.47 33.40 -7.98
C GLU A 739 50.35 34.21 -6.69
N ALA A 740 51.47 34.50 -6.02
CA ALA A 740 51.48 35.33 -4.81
C ALA A 740 52.71 36.27 -4.78
N PRO A 741 52.56 37.53 -4.36
CA PRO A 741 53.64 38.51 -4.39
C PRO A 741 54.67 38.34 -3.26
N ALA A 742 54.34 37.56 -2.23
CA ALA A 742 55.22 37.21 -1.11
C ALA A 742 54.96 35.77 -0.66
N ALA A 743 55.38 35.41 0.56
CA ALA A 743 55.26 34.05 1.08
C ALA A 743 53.79 33.60 1.13
N ALA A 744 53.51 32.41 0.59
CA ALA A 744 52.18 31.82 0.59
C ALA A 744 52.24 30.30 0.74
N GLU A 745 51.16 29.72 1.28
CA GLU A 745 51.02 28.30 1.58
C GLU A 745 49.56 27.86 1.34
N LEU A 746 49.36 26.79 0.57
CA LEU A 746 48.06 26.15 0.34
C LEU A 746 48.05 24.77 0.98
N LEU A 747 47.00 24.51 1.76
CA LEU A 747 46.70 23.21 2.33
C LEU A 747 45.29 22.76 1.94
N ILE A 748 45.16 21.48 1.61
CA ILE A 748 43.88 20.82 1.35
C ILE A 748 43.84 19.53 2.18
N GLY A 749 42.79 19.33 2.99
CA GLY A 749 42.78 18.20 3.95
C GLY A 749 43.94 18.27 4.94
N GLU A 750 44.30 19.50 5.37
CA GLU A 750 45.50 19.82 6.16
C GLU A 750 46.85 19.40 5.55
N ARG A 751 46.85 18.90 4.31
CA ARG A 751 48.06 18.54 3.58
C ARG A 751 48.62 19.72 2.83
N THR A 752 49.90 20.01 3.05
CA THR A 752 50.60 21.07 2.31
C THR A 752 50.73 20.68 0.84
N VAL A 753 50.03 21.42 -0.03
CA VAL A 753 50.06 21.21 -1.49
C VAL A 753 51.18 22.03 -2.13
N LEU A 754 51.36 23.27 -1.68
CA LEU A 754 52.39 24.19 -2.15
C LEU A 754 52.75 25.21 -1.06
N THR A 755 54.02 25.60 -1.01
CA THR A 755 54.57 26.60 -0.08
C THR A 755 55.77 27.29 -0.73
N GLY A 756 55.88 28.61 -0.60
CA GLY A 756 56.98 29.37 -1.18
C GLY A 756 56.63 30.81 -1.52
N THR A 757 57.36 31.40 -2.47
CA THR A 757 57.16 32.78 -2.96
C THR A 757 57.04 32.79 -4.49
N GLY A 758 56.28 33.72 -5.05
CA GLY A 758 56.11 33.88 -6.50
C GLY A 758 55.06 32.93 -7.09
N ALA A 759 55.36 32.32 -8.25
CA ALA A 759 54.47 31.38 -8.92
C ALA A 759 54.75 29.95 -8.46
N LEU A 760 53.76 29.32 -7.83
CA LEU A 760 53.84 27.99 -7.25
C LEU A 760 52.89 27.04 -7.99
N ALA A 761 53.27 25.77 -8.10
CA ALA A 761 52.41 24.72 -8.64
C ALA A 761 52.53 23.45 -7.80
N GLY A 762 51.42 22.75 -7.59
CA GLY A 762 51.36 21.48 -6.85
C GLY A 762 50.21 20.62 -7.35
N ALA A 763 50.25 19.31 -7.06
CA ALA A 763 49.21 18.37 -7.48
C ALA A 763 48.77 17.49 -6.32
N LEU A 764 47.48 17.17 -6.27
CA LEU A 764 46.89 16.33 -5.22
C LEU A 764 45.71 15.52 -5.80
N PRO A 765 45.65 14.19 -5.58
CA PRO A 765 44.44 13.44 -5.84
C PRO A 765 43.36 13.82 -4.83
N LEU A 766 42.16 14.14 -5.31
CA LEU A 766 40.98 14.40 -4.50
C LEU A 766 39.93 13.34 -4.79
N ALA A 767 39.24 12.90 -3.73
CA ALA A 767 37.97 12.18 -3.86
C ALA A 767 36.87 13.17 -4.31
N GLU A 768 35.79 12.67 -4.88
CA GLU A 768 34.60 13.48 -5.15
C GLU A 768 33.99 14.00 -3.83
N GLY A 769 33.50 15.24 -3.80
CA GLY A 769 32.89 15.86 -2.63
C GLY A 769 33.74 16.94 -1.97
N ASN A 770 33.51 17.16 -0.68
CA ASN A 770 33.97 18.34 0.04
C ASN A 770 35.31 18.10 0.76
N HIS A 771 36.25 19.03 0.61
CA HIS A 771 37.58 18.99 1.24
C HIS A 771 37.84 20.28 2.00
N THR A 772 38.48 20.21 3.17
CA THR A 772 38.92 21.41 3.89
C THR A 772 39.99 22.16 3.09
N LEU A 773 39.88 23.48 3.01
CA LEU A 773 40.77 24.38 2.29
C LEU A 773 41.34 25.42 3.25
N ARG A 774 42.67 25.52 3.31
CA ARG A 774 43.37 26.61 4.00
C ARG A 774 44.42 27.22 3.11
N LEU A 775 44.39 28.53 2.97
CA LEU A 775 45.35 29.28 2.15
C LEU A 775 45.89 30.45 2.96
N ARG A 776 47.20 30.61 2.99
CA ARG A 776 47.88 31.69 3.71
C ARG A 776 48.73 32.48 2.75
N ALA A 777 48.75 33.79 2.91
CA ALA A 777 49.64 34.66 2.15
C ALA A 777 50.10 35.88 2.97
N VAL A 778 51.30 36.36 2.70
CA VAL A 778 51.79 37.67 3.15
C VAL A 778 51.46 38.73 2.10
N GLY A 779 50.95 39.85 2.58
CA GLY A 779 50.57 41.01 1.77
C GLY A 779 51.77 41.83 1.28
N ALA A 780 51.96 41.87 -0.03
CA ALA A 780 52.93 42.73 -0.72
C ALA A 780 52.35 43.27 -2.03
N PRO A 781 52.84 44.40 -2.59
CA PRO A 781 52.33 44.91 -3.86
C PRO A 781 52.48 43.88 -4.99
N GLY A 782 51.36 43.40 -5.54
CA GLY A 782 51.31 42.47 -6.67
C GLY A 782 50.00 41.69 -6.75
N ARG A 783 49.93 40.81 -7.75
CA ARG A 783 48.77 39.95 -7.99
C ARG A 783 48.81 38.71 -7.11
N PHE A 784 47.65 38.37 -6.56
CA PHE A 784 47.38 37.12 -5.87
C PHE A 784 46.29 36.36 -6.62
N GLN A 785 46.51 35.08 -6.96
CA GLN A 785 45.47 34.26 -7.60
C GLN A 785 45.70 32.77 -7.39
N LEU A 786 44.67 32.06 -6.92
CA LEU A 786 44.61 30.60 -6.93
C LEU A 786 43.80 30.09 -8.13
N SER A 787 44.40 29.20 -8.90
CA SER A 787 43.79 28.55 -10.06
C SER A 787 43.99 27.03 -9.96
N TRP A 788 43.16 26.26 -10.64
CA TRP A 788 43.26 24.80 -10.67
C TRP A 788 43.15 24.24 -12.09
N ARG A 789 43.62 23.02 -12.29
CA ARG A 789 43.28 22.14 -13.41
C ARG A 789 42.56 20.93 -12.82
N THR A 790 41.32 20.70 -13.23
CA THR A 790 40.56 19.52 -12.81
C THR A 790 40.87 18.33 -13.74
N PRO A 791 40.42 17.10 -13.41
CA PRO A 791 40.63 15.94 -14.28
C PRO A 791 40.07 16.10 -15.70
N THR A 792 39.06 16.96 -15.88
CA THR A 792 38.31 17.12 -17.13
C THR A 792 38.38 18.53 -17.74
N ARG A 793 38.82 19.54 -16.98
CA ARG A 793 38.85 20.95 -17.43
C ARG A 793 40.28 21.51 -17.47
N PRO A 794 40.56 22.48 -18.36
CA PRO A 794 41.85 23.17 -18.40
C PRO A 794 42.08 24.06 -17.17
N VAL A 795 43.25 24.70 -17.10
CA VAL A 795 43.60 25.62 -16.01
C VAL A 795 42.64 26.82 -16.00
N GLU A 796 41.98 27.05 -14.87
CA GLU A 796 41.09 28.19 -14.64
C GLU A 796 41.18 28.69 -13.18
N PRO A 797 40.84 29.96 -12.88
CA PRO A 797 40.63 30.39 -11.49
C PRO A 797 39.59 29.49 -10.83
N ILE A 798 39.78 29.12 -9.56
CA ILE A 798 38.79 28.29 -8.86
C ILE A 798 37.46 29.05 -8.81
N PRO A 799 36.38 28.53 -9.42
CA PRO A 799 35.11 29.25 -9.44
C PRO A 799 34.50 29.37 -8.05
N ALA A 800 33.80 30.46 -7.78
CA ALA A 800 33.11 30.69 -6.50
C ALA A 800 32.07 29.62 -6.15
N THR A 801 31.54 28.90 -7.15
CA THR A 801 30.63 27.76 -7.00
C THR A 801 31.30 26.54 -6.37
N HIS A 802 32.63 26.51 -6.24
CA HIS A 802 33.37 25.41 -5.61
C HIS A 802 33.94 25.78 -4.24
N LEU A 803 33.63 26.98 -3.72
CA LEU A 803 34.17 27.50 -2.47
C LEU A 803 33.03 27.79 -1.50
N TYR A 804 33.11 27.23 -0.30
CA TYR A 804 32.09 27.39 0.74
C TYR A 804 32.71 27.73 2.08
N HIS A 805 32.12 28.67 2.81
CA HIS A 805 32.69 29.17 4.07
C HIS A 805 32.19 28.38 5.29
N VAL A 806 31.20 27.50 5.07
CA VAL A 806 30.59 26.62 6.07
C VAL A 806 31.47 25.38 6.26
N SER A 807 32.21 25.34 7.37
CA SER A 807 33.26 24.34 7.62
C SER A 807 32.74 22.90 7.75
N TRP A 808 31.56 22.70 8.33
CA TRP A 808 31.01 21.37 8.56
C TRP A 808 30.55 20.65 7.28
N LEU A 809 30.49 21.36 6.14
CA LEU A 809 30.28 20.72 4.83
C LEU A 809 31.42 19.74 4.46
N ALA A 810 32.61 19.87 5.05
CA ALA A 810 33.73 18.95 4.83
C ALA A 810 33.70 17.70 5.74
N HIS A 811 32.65 17.54 6.56
CA HIS A 811 32.49 16.36 7.41
C HIS A 811 31.99 15.14 6.61
N GLY A 812 32.20 13.93 7.16
CA GLY A 812 31.86 12.66 6.53
C GLY A 812 32.99 11.64 6.57
N LEU A 813 32.88 10.56 5.80
CA LEU A 813 33.93 9.54 5.64
C LEU A 813 34.33 9.37 4.18
N LEU A 814 35.57 8.98 3.93
CA LEU A 814 36.04 8.63 2.59
C LEU A 814 35.54 7.24 2.21
N GLY A 815 34.57 7.17 1.30
CA GLY A 815 34.08 5.96 0.67
C GLY A 815 34.88 5.59 -0.57
N ARG A 816 35.46 4.39 -0.60
CA ARG A 816 36.11 3.79 -1.77
C ARG A 816 35.19 2.73 -2.36
N TYR A 817 34.87 2.87 -3.63
CA TYR A 817 33.93 2.01 -4.34
C TYR A 817 34.68 1.05 -5.27
N PHE A 818 34.37 -0.23 -5.19
CA PHE A 818 35.03 -1.28 -5.95
C PHE A 818 34.01 -2.00 -6.84
N GLY A 819 34.28 -2.08 -8.14
CA GLY A 819 33.43 -2.79 -9.12
C GLY A 819 33.52 -4.30 -9.05
N ASN A 820 33.64 -4.84 -7.84
CA ASN A 820 33.70 -6.27 -7.56
C ASN A 820 33.10 -6.57 -6.19
N GLY A 821 32.68 -7.82 -5.99
CA GLY A 821 32.07 -8.30 -4.74
C GLY A 821 33.04 -8.50 -3.56
N ALA A 822 34.29 -8.04 -3.67
CA ALA A 822 35.34 -8.37 -2.72
C ALA A 822 36.40 -7.25 -2.53
N TRP A 823 36.03 -6.02 -2.14
CA TRP A 823 36.91 -4.89 -1.70
C TRP A 823 38.34 -4.86 -2.27
N GLN A 824 38.50 -5.20 -3.56
CA GLN A 824 39.79 -5.45 -4.19
C GLN A 824 40.08 -4.38 -5.22
N ALA A 825 41.34 -3.97 -5.27
CA ALA A 825 41.82 -3.04 -6.29
C ALA A 825 41.67 -3.62 -7.71
N PRO A 826 41.48 -2.77 -8.75
CA PRO A 826 41.45 -1.30 -8.67
C PRO A 826 40.15 -0.75 -8.07
N GLU A 827 40.28 0.34 -7.32
CA GLU A 827 39.15 1.20 -6.95
C GLU A 827 38.53 1.78 -8.23
N ALA A 828 37.20 1.80 -8.31
CA ALA A 828 36.48 2.42 -9.42
C ALA A 828 36.46 3.94 -9.27
N PHE A 829 36.08 4.42 -8.08
CA PHE A 829 36.17 5.82 -7.67
C PHE A 829 36.07 5.95 -6.14
N SER A 830 36.33 7.16 -5.62
CA SER A 830 36.14 7.51 -4.21
C SER A 830 35.39 8.81 -4.04
N ARG A 831 34.64 8.92 -2.94
CA ARG A 831 33.90 10.12 -2.57
C ARG A 831 33.84 10.33 -1.06
N ILE A 832 33.65 11.56 -0.63
CA ILE A 832 33.36 11.89 0.78
C ILE A 832 31.85 11.77 1.00
N ASP A 833 31.47 10.96 1.96
CA ASP A 833 30.10 10.58 2.26
C ASP A 833 29.70 11.07 3.66
N SER A 834 28.77 12.02 3.74
CA SER A 834 28.41 12.69 5.00
C SER A 834 27.29 11.98 5.79
N ARG A 835 26.43 11.23 5.11
CA ARG A 835 25.25 10.57 5.71
C ARG A 835 25.33 9.05 5.64
N PHE A 836 24.83 8.38 6.69
CA PHE A 836 24.87 6.92 6.85
C PHE A 836 23.49 6.30 7.14
N ASN A 837 22.45 6.88 6.56
CA ASN A 837 21.08 6.34 6.47
C ASN A 837 20.67 6.27 4.99
N ARG A 838 21.29 5.36 4.24
CA ARG A 838 21.24 5.36 2.79
C ARG A 838 20.31 4.28 2.31
N TYR A 839 19.24 4.66 1.60
CA TYR A 839 18.56 3.77 0.68
C TYR A 839 19.04 4.11 -0.74
N ILE A 840 19.77 3.20 -1.37
CA ILE A 840 20.42 3.41 -2.67
C ILE A 840 19.54 2.77 -3.76
N HIS A 841 18.69 3.60 -4.37
CA HIS A 841 17.83 3.19 -5.48
C HIS A 841 18.58 3.14 -6.80
N VAL A 842 19.45 4.13 -7.06
CA VAL A 842 20.35 4.15 -8.21
C VAL A 842 21.73 3.72 -7.75
N THR A 843 22.17 2.56 -8.22
CA THR A 843 23.44 2.00 -7.77
C THR A 843 24.62 2.76 -8.38
N PRO A 844 25.64 3.11 -7.59
CA PRO A 844 26.84 3.80 -8.08
C PRO A 844 27.67 2.92 -9.03
N LEU A 845 27.54 1.59 -8.92
CA LEU A 845 28.21 0.60 -9.75
C LEU A 845 27.26 -0.58 -10.02
N PRO A 846 27.40 -1.27 -11.17
CA PRO A 846 26.67 -2.51 -11.41
C PRO A 846 26.98 -3.56 -10.34
N ARG A 847 25.96 -4.27 -9.85
CA ARG A 847 26.15 -5.37 -8.90
C ARG A 847 26.88 -6.56 -9.54
N PRO A 848 27.71 -7.29 -8.77
CA PRO A 848 28.07 -7.01 -7.38
C PRO A 848 29.14 -5.92 -7.27
N TYR A 849 28.99 -5.03 -6.29
CA TYR A 849 30.01 -4.05 -5.92
C TYR A 849 30.21 -4.01 -4.40
N THR A 850 31.31 -3.43 -3.96
CA THR A 850 31.62 -3.27 -2.53
C THR A 850 32.08 -1.86 -2.23
N VAL A 851 31.85 -1.42 -1.01
CA VAL A 851 32.24 -0.08 -0.54
C VAL A 851 32.97 -0.19 0.80
N GLU A 852 34.03 0.58 0.95
CA GLU A 852 34.72 0.78 2.23
C GLU A 852 34.76 2.26 2.58
N TRP A 853 34.15 2.64 3.71
CA TRP A 853 34.26 3.98 4.28
C TRP A 853 35.31 4.02 5.38
N THR A 854 36.15 5.05 5.38
CA THR A 854 37.20 5.27 6.38
C THR A 854 37.28 6.72 6.82
N GLY A 855 37.66 6.97 8.06
CA GLY A 855 37.85 8.33 8.61
C GLY A 855 38.02 8.33 10.11
N LYS A 856 37.65 9.43 10.75
CA LYS A 856 37.61 9.57 12.21
C LYS A 856 36.18 9.76 12.70
N LEU A 857 35.88 9.16 13.83
CA LEU A 857 34.70 9.41 14.65
C LEU A 857 35.08 10.29 15.84
N ALA A 858 34.34 11.37 16.09
CA ALA A 858 34.44 12.13 17.33
C ALA A 858 33.58 11.49 18.42
N ALA A 859 34.23 11.14 19.53
CA ALA A 859 33.61 10.75 20.78
C ALA A 859 33.69 11.95 21.76
N PRO A 860 32.61 12.73 21.95
CA PRO A 860 32.63 13.93 22.79
C PRO A 860 32.94 13.64 24.26
N VAL A 861 32.48 12.48 24.74
CA VAL A 861 32.61 12.04 26.13
C VAL A 861 33.23 10.64 26.17
N ALA A 862 34.02 10.36 27.20
CA ALA A 862 34.54 9.02 27.41
C ALA A 862 33.43 8.11 27.96
N GLY A 863 33.37 6.86 27.51
CA GLY A 863 32.39 5.89 28.00
C GLY A 863 32.10 4.76 27.03
N ARG A 864 31.07 3.97 27.33
CA ARG A 864 30.60 2.86 26.49
C ARG A 864 29.70 3.40 25.39
N TYR A 865 30.13 3.22 24.14
CA TYR A 865 29.34 3.52 22.95
C TYR A 865 28.75 2.22 22.41
N ARG A 866 27.51 2.28 21.95
CA ARG A 866 26.90 1.21 21.15
C ARG A 866 26.83 1.66 19.70
N PHE A 867 27.08 0.75 18.79
CA PHE A 867 26.95 0.96 17.36
C PHE A 867 26.01 -0.08 16.76
N GLY A 868 25.25 0.32 15.75
CA GLY A 868 24.31 -0.55 15.04
C GLY A 868 24.53 -0.52 13.53
N LEU A 869 24.32 -1.65 12.87
CA LEU A 869 24.26 -1.77 11.42
C LEU A 869 22.98 -2.47 11.01
N GLU A 870 22.28 -1.88 10.05
CA GLU A 870 21.14 -2.49 9.38
C GLU A 870 21.34 -2.33 7.87
N SER A 871 21.37 -3.44 7.14
CA SER A 871 21.58 -3.45 5.69
C SER A 871 20.93 -4.67 5.05
N ILE A 872 20.67 -4.59 3.74
CA ILE A 872 20.11 -5.72 2.98
C ILE A 872 21.15 -6.84 2.84
N ASP A 873 22.37 -6.46 2.46
CA ASP A 873 23.49 -7.37 2.30
C ASP A 873 24.50 -7.18 3.45
N GLU A 874 25.60 -7.93 3.41
CA GLU A 874 26.60 -7.92 4.49
C GLU A 874 27.22 -6.54 4.70
N SER A 875 27.28 -6.12 5.97
CA SER A 875 28.02 -4.93 6.39
C SER A 875 28.78 -5.16 7.70
N ALA A 876 29.85 -4.40 7.90
CA ALA A 876 30.68 -4.52 9.09
C ALA A 876 31.31 -3.17 9.49
N LEU A 877 31.46 -2.95 10.79
CA LEU A 877 32.00 -1.73 11.40
C LEU A 877 33.18 -2.08 12.32
N TRP A 878 34.24 -1.30 12.20
CA TRP A 878 35.40 -1.30 13.09
C TRP A 878 35.59 0.08 13.70
N ILE A 879 36.00 0.12 14.97
CA ILE A 879 36.47 1.31 15.65
C ILE A 879 37.87 1.03 16.22
N ASP A 880 38.85 1.89 15.95
CA ASP A 880 40.27 1.69 16.31
C ASP A 880 40.78 0.29 15.91
N GLU A 881 40.50 -0.12 14.67
CA GLU A 881 40.79 -1.45 14.10
C GLU A 881 40.12 -2.64 14.81
N THR A 882 39.35 -2.40 15.86
CA THR A 882 38.60 -3.42 16.59
C THR A 882 37.25 -3.65 15.92
N PRO A 883 36.90 -4.88 15.50
CA PRO A 883 35.58 -5.17 14.94
C PRO A 883 34.51 -4.98 16.02
N VAL A 884 33.54 -4.10 15.75
CA VAL A 884 32.48 -3.78 16.71
C VAL A 884 31.20 -4.54 16.38
N VAL A 885 30.75 -4.48 15.12
CA VAL A 885 29.49 -5.10 14.69
C VAL A 885 29.56 -5.57 13.25
N ARG A 886 28.84 -6.66 12.95
CA ARG A 886 28.63 -7.18 11.60
C ARG A 886 27.16 -7.53 11.41
N ALA A 887 26.56 -7.03 10.35
CA ALA A 887 25.22 -7.40 9.92
C ALA A 887 25.34 -8.42 8.78
N GLU A 888 24.82 -9.63 9.00
CA GLU A 888 24.81 -10.72 8.00
C GLU A 888 23.38 -11.11 7.59
N GLN A 889 22.37 -10.63 8.33
CA GLN A 889 20.96 -10.89 8.05
C GLN A 889 20.32 -9.64 7.40
N PRO A 890 19.55 -9.81 6.30
CA PRO A 890 18.92 -8.68 5.61
C PRO A 890 17.94 -7.93 6.51
N ASN A 891 18.06 -6.61 6.57
CA ASN A 891 17.13 -5.68 7.25
C ASN A 891 16.90 -6.01 8.73
N ILE A 892 17.94 -6.50 9.40
CA ILE A 892 17.93 -6.73 10.84
C ILE A 892 19.06 -5.91 11.45
N LEU A 893 18.68 -5.01 12.36
CA LEU A 893 19.63 -4.24 13.14
C LEU A 893 20.52 -5.18 13.96
N SER A 894 21.80 -5.19 13.63
CA SER A 894 22.85 -5.84 14.39
C SER A 894 23.55 -4.79 15.23
N GLU A 895 23.86 -5.08 16.50
CA GLU A 895 24.50 -4.12 17.40
C GLU A 895 25.80 -4.66 18.00
N GLY A 896 26.70 -3.76 18.35
CA GLY A 896 27.94 -4.05 19.05
C GLY A 896 28.39 -2.86 19.89
N GLU A 897 29.27 -3.08 20.86
CA GLU A 897 29.64 -2.05 21.84
C GLU A 897 31.16 -1.97 22.02
N ILE A 898 31.64 -0.76 22.29
CA ILE A 898 33.05 -0.48 22.54
C ILE A 898 33.18 0.70 23.52
N THR A 899 34.17 0.63 24.42
CA THR A 899 34.48 1.75 25.31
C THR A 899 35.47 2.68 24.62
N LEU A 900 35.11 3.95 24.48
CA LEU A 900 35.93 4.98 23.86
C LEU A 900 36.39 6.02 24.89
N THR A 901 37.58 6.57 24.66
CA THR A 901 38.03 7.78 25.35
C THR A 901 37.37 9.02 24.73
N ALA A 902 37.35 10.16 25.43
CA ALA A 902 36.97 11.41 24.79
C ALA A 902 38.05 11.79 23.76
N GLY A 903 37.68 12.00 22.50
CA GLY A 903 38.65 12.23 21.43
C GLY A 903 38.20 11.75 20.05
N LEU A 904 39.15 11.68 19.12
CA LEU A 904 38.94 11.15 17.78
C LEU A 904 39.40 9.69 17.73
N HIS A 905 38.57 8.83 17.16
CA HIS A 905 38.79 7.40 17.00
C HIS A 905 38.75 7.02 15.51
N ASP A 906 39.53 6.02 15.11
CA ASP A 906 39.45 5.51 13.73
C ASP A 906 38.12 4.78 13.52
N ILE A 907 37.45 5.06 12.40
CA ILE A 907 36.23 4.36 12.00
C ILE A 907 36.39 3.77 10.60
N ARG A 908 36.02 2.50 10.44
CA ARG A 908 35.96 1.82 9.16
C ARG A 908 34.63 1.08 9.01
N ILE A 909 33.97 1.26 7.88
CA ILE A 909 32.70 0.60 7.54
C ILE A 909 32.87 -0.11 6.21
N ARG A 910 32.37 -1.33 6.10
CA ARG A 910 32.29 -2.05 4.83
C ARG A 910 30.86 -2.45 4.54
N LEU A 911 30.47 -2.32 3.27
CA LEU A 911 29.21 -2.83 2.72
C LEU A 911 29.54 -3.63 1.46
N ALA A 912 28.94 -4.81 1.33
CA ALA A 912 28.85 -5.47 0.03
C ALA A 912 27.42 -5.33 -0.50
N ASP A 913 27.31 -5.08 -1.79
CA ASP A 913 26.03 -5.03 -2.50
C ASP A 913 26.06 -6.09 -3.59
N ARG A 914 25.27 -7.15 -3.37
CA ARG A 914 25.29 -8.40 -4.13
C ARG A 914 23.89 -8.83 -4.57
N THR A 915 22.85 -8.47 -3.81
CA THR A 915 21.48 -8.93 -4.05
C THR A 915 20.60 -7.84 -4.67
N ASP A 916 19.36 -7.68 -4.20
CA ASP A 916 18.29 -6.98 -4.91
C ASP A 916 18.31 -5.45 -4.70
N HIS A 917 17.75 -4.93 -3.60
CA HIS A 917 17.84 -3.52 -3.25
C HIS A 917 19.05 -3.25 -2.36
N THR A 918 19.40 -1.98 -2.14
CA THR A 918 20.57 -1.62 -1.33
C THR A 918 20.19 -0.58 -0.31
N HIS A 919 20.42 -0.88 0.96
CA HIS A 919 20.43 0.16 1.99
C HIS A 919 21.47 -0.15 3.07
N ILE A 920 21.89 0.90 3.76
CA ILE A 920 22.69 0.81 4.98
C ILE A 920 22.31 1.93 5.94
N ASN A 921 21.96 1.55 7.17
CA ASN A 921 21.82 2.45 8.31
C ASN A 921 22.94 2.16 9.30
N VAL A 922 23.67 3.19 9.69
CA VAL A 922 24.73 3.12 10.71
C VAL A 922 24.29 3.94 11.89
N PHE A 923 24.04 3.25 13.00
CA PHE A 923 23.60 3.84 14.24
C PHE A 923 24.75 3.96 15.23
N TRP A 924 24.66 4.94 16.12
CA TRP A 924 25.40 4.95 17.37
C TRP A 924 24.50 5.37 18.52
N GLN A 925 24.94 5.03 19.72
CA GLN A 925 24.38 5.50 20.98
C GLN A 925 25.57 5.93 21.85
N PRO A 926 25.80 7.24 22.01
CA PRO A 926 26.84 7.74 22.91
C PRO A 926 26.44 7.52 24.38
N PRO A 927 27.39 7.55 25.33
CA PRO A 927 27.11 7.41 26.75
C PRO A 927 26.07 8.43 27.24
N GLY A 928 24.94 7.95 27.74
CA GLY A 928 23.84 8.80 28.23
C GLY A 928 23.01 9.50 27.13
N GLY A 929 23.20 9.14 25.86
CA GLY A 929 22.38 9.60 24.75
C GLY A 929 21.49 8.48 24.17
N GLU A 930 20.58 8.88 23.28
CA GLU A 930 19.69 7.96 22.57
C GLU A 930 20.36 7.37 21.32
N ARG A 931 19.85 6.23 20.86
CA ARG A 931 20.27 5.62 19.59
C ARG A 931 19.82 6.52 18.44
N GLN A 932 20.76 6.91 17.60
CA GLN A 932 20.48 7.70 16.40
C GLN A 932 21.41 7.28 15.25
N ILE A 933 21.06 7.68 14.03
CA ILE A 933 22.01 7.61 12.90
C ILE A 933 23.24 8.45 13.27
N ILE A 934 24.45 7.95 12.95
CA ILE A 934 25.67 8.70 13.24
C ILE A 934 25.61 10.04 12.48
N PRO A 935 25.59 11.18 13.20
CA PRO A 935 25.51 12.49 12.57
C PRO A 935 26.81 12.81 11.82
N ALA A 936 26.69 13.53 10.70
CA ALA A 936 27.84 13.95 9.90
C ALA A 936 28.87 14.72 10.76
N GLU A 937 28.38 15.51 11.72
CA GLU A 937 29.16 16.31 12.66
C GLU A 937 30.10 15.49 13.55
N ALA A 938 29.83 14.19 13.71
CA ALA A 938 30.71 13.28 14.42
C ALA A 938 31.75 12.63 13.50
N LEU A 939 31.72 12.87 12.18
CA LEU A 939 32.51 12.14 11.19
C LEU A 939 33.46 13.08 10.43
N PHE A 940 34.72 12.68 10.33
CA PHE A 940 35.75 13.44 9.65
C PHE A 940 36.47 12.56 8.62
N PRO A 941 36.65 13.03 7.38
CA PRO A 941 37.36 12.25 6.38
C PRO A 941 38.85 12.17 6.72
N PRO A 942 39.59 11.20 6.16
CA PRO A 942 41.04 11.11 6.32
C PRO A 942 41.76 12.40 5.91
N GLN A 943 42.44 13.05 6.85
CA GLN A 943 43.27 14.25 6.64
C GLN A 943 44.64 14.14 7.32
N GLU A 944 45.62 14.95 6.89
CA GLU A 944 47.01 14.86 7.36
C GLU A 944 47.17 15.25 8.84
N SER A 945 46.32 16.16 9.32
CA SER A 945 46.27 16.56 10.72
C SER A 945 44.84 16.82 11.17
N TYR A 946 44.53 16.49 12.43
CA TYR A 946 43.25 16.80 13.08
C TYR A 946 43.40 17.82 14.21
N ALA A 947 44.56 18.48 14.32
CA ALA A 947 44.87 19.38 15.45
C ALA A 947 43.92 20.58 15.57
N ARG A 948 43.23 20.95 14.49
CA ARG A 948 42.23 22.03 14.45
C ARG A 948 40.78 21.54 14.52
N VAL A 949 40.55 20.23 14.64
CA VAL A 949 39.19 19.70 14.82
C VAL A 949 38.71 20.03 16.22
N THR A 950 37.60 20.76 16.29
CA THR A 950 36.87 20.97 17.54
C THR A 950 35.89 19.81 17.70
N LEU A 951 36.00 19.08 18.81
CA LEU A 951 35.05 18.01 19.10
C LEU A 951 33.65 18.62 19.30
N PRO A 952 32.61 18.10 18.61
CA PRO A 952 31.24 18.53 18.87
C PRO A 952 30.82 18.18 20.30
N THR A 953 29.93 18.97 20.89
CA THR A 953 29.33 18.62 22.18
C THR A 953 28.24 17.57 21.99
N LEU A 954 27.96 16.78 23.03
CA LEU A 954 26.87 15.79 22.98
C LEU A 954 25.52 16.46 22.66
N ASP A 955 25.24 17.62 23.25
CA ASP A 955 24.04 18.42 22.96
C ASP A 955 23.95 18.86 21.49
N ALA A 956 25.08 19.26 20.89
CA ALA A 956 25.10 19.65 19.48
C ALA A 956 24.84 18.45 18.55
N LEU A 957 25.23 17.24 18.95
CA LEU A 957 24.96 16.00 18.23
C LEU A 957 23.55 15.43 18.50
N HIS A 958 22.85 15.91 19.53
CA HIS A 958 21.45 15.57 19.82
C HIS A 958 20.46 16.57 19.19
N GLN A 959 20.83 17.85 19.04
CA GLN A 959 20.00 18.86 18.37
C GLN A 959 19.83 18.59 16.87
N THR A 960 20.66 17.74 16.26
CA THR A 960 20.56 17.33 14.85
C THR A 960 19.54 16.23 14.59
N SER A 961 18.95 15.61 15.62
CA SER A 961 17.86 14.64 15.47
C SER A 961 16.47 15.14 15.91
N SER A 962 16.33 16.35 16.47
CA SER A 962 15.02 16.74 17.05
C SER A 962 14.71 18.24 17.16
N ALA A 963 14.98 19.06 16.15
CA ALA A 963 14.37 20.42 16.15
C ALA A 963 12.85 20.41 15.88
N ALA A 964 12.30 19.29 15.39
CA ALA A 964 10.85 19.08 15.25
C ALA A 964 10.27 18.11 16.29
N ASP A 965 11.09 17.27 16.94
CA ASP A 965 10.63 16.31 17.97
C ASP A 965 10.86 16.81 19.41
N ALA A 966 11.69 17.84 19.63
CA ALA A 966 11.88 18.45 20.96
C ALA A 966 10.69 19.30 21.44
N ALA A 967 9.56 19.27 20.72
CA ALA A 967 8.27 19.74 21.23
C ALA A 967 7.45 18.58 21.83
N LEU A 968 8.08 17.61 22.49
CA LEU A 968 7.40 16.53 23.19
C LEU A 968 7.89 16.44 24.63
N VAL A 969 7.23 17.26 25.46
CA VAL A 969 7.06 17.18 26.92
C VAL A 969 8.19 16.51 27.70
N ALA A 970 9.12 17.31 28.25
CA ALA A 970 9.97 16.86 29.35
C ALA A 970 9.09 16.37 30.51
N GLU A 971 9.03 15.05 30.71
CA GLU A 971 8.30 14.46 31.82
C GLU A 971 9.02 14.72 33.14
N SER A 972 8.27 15.09 34.17
CA SER A 972 8.83 15.27 35.51
C SER A 972 9.31 13.94 36.08
N THR A 973 10.54 13.91 36.60
CA THR A 973 11.07 12.76 37.34
C THR A 973 10.28 12.54 38.63
N LEU A 974 9.75 11.34 38.82
CA LEU A 974 9.01 10.93 40.01
C LEU A 974 9.95 10.44 41.11
N ALA A 975 9.61 10.75 42.36
CA ALA A 975 10.29 10.18 43.51
C ALA A 975 9.88 8.71 43.71
N GLY A 976 10.83 7.87 44.11
CA GLY A 976 10.59 6.45 44.36
C GLY A 976 11.83 5.78 44.95
N ALA A 977 11.68 4.51 45.31
CA ALA A 977 12.79 3.63 45.63
C ALA A 977 12.74 2.42 44.69
N ALA A 978 13.89 1.99 44.18
CA ALA A 978 14.00 0.77 43.39
C ALA A 978 14.99 -0.19 44.06
N ARG A 979 14.69 -1.48 44.03
CA ARG A 979 15.59 -2.53 44.53
C ARG A 979 15.58 -3.74 43.62
N GLU A 980 16.74 -4.36 43.45
CA GLU A 980 16.84 -5.68 42.85
C GLU A 980 16.31 -6.72 43.83
N VAL A 981 15.39 -7.56 43.36
CA VAL A 981 14.76 -8.61 44.15
C VAL A 981 15.37 -9.96 43.79
N VAL A 982 15.64 -10.19 42.51
CA VAL A 982 16.31 -11.39 41.99
C VAL A 982 17.34 -10.97 40.95
N THR A 983 18.49 -11.64 40.93
CA THR A 983 19.56 -11.43 39.93
C THR A 983 20.00 -12.76 39.32
N GLY A 984 20.67 -12.70 38.16
CA GLY A 984 21.17 -13.90 37.47
C GLY A 984 20.13 -14.59 36.59
N LEU A 985 19.08 -13.88 36.18
CA LEU A 985 18.10 -14.35 35.21
C LEU A 985 18.71 -14.40 33.80
N ALA A 986 18.39 -15.45 33.04
CA ALA A 986 18.83 -15.69 31.68
C ALA A 986 17.87 -15.07 30.67
N THR A 987 18.19 -13.86 30.21
CA THR A 987 17.42 -13.09 29.21
C THR A 987 15.94 -12.95 29.60
N PRO A 988 15.64 -12.31 30.75
CA PRO A 988 14.26 -12.10 31.16
C PRO A 988 13.60 -11.07 30.23
N ARG A 989 12.39 -11.35 29.73
CA ARG A 989 11.69 -10.47 28.77
C ARG A 989 10.33 -9.97 29.25
N GLY A 990 9.52 -10.85 29.83
CA GLY A 990 8.18 -10.52 30.33
C GLY A 990 8.06 -10.77 31.83
N VAL A 991 7.14 -10.05 32.45
CA VAL A 991 6.78 -10.23 33.86
C VAL A 991 5.27 -10.09 34.03
N ALA A 992 4.67 -10.96 34.84
CA ALA A 992 3.27 -10.89 35.23
C ALA A 992 3.14 -11.06 36.75
N VAL A 993 2.08 -10.50 37.32
CA VAL A 993 1.76 -10.65 38.76
C VAL A 993 0.40 -11.31 38.89
N GLY A 994 0.32 -12.34 39.73
CA GLY A 994 -0.94 -13.00 40.09
C GLY A 994 -1.68 -12.29 41.21
N ASP A 995 -2.98 -12.57 41.35
CA ASP A 995 -3.83 -12.03 42.41
C ASP A 995 -3.36 -12.39 43.83
N ASP A 996 -2.59 -13.48 43.96
CA ASP A 996 -1.95 -13.94 45.19
C ASP A 996 -0.60 -13.27 45.50
N GLY A 997 -0.15 -12.37 44.61
CA GLY A 997 1.14 -11.67 44.69
C GLY A 997 2.32 -12.48 44.13
N ALA A 998 2.11 -13.65 43.52
CA ALA A 998 3.17 -14.39 42.85
C ALA A 998 3.65 -13.65 41.58
N ILE A 999 4.96 -13.64 41.36
CA ILE A 999 5.59 -12.93 40.24
C ILE A 999 6.14 -13.95 39.25
N TYR A 1000 5.65 -13.89 38.02
CA TYR A 1000 6.00 -14.79 36.93
C TYR A 1000 6.95 -14.07 35.99
N VAL A 1001 8.15 -14.61 35.77
CA VAL A 1001 9.17 -14.02 34.89
C VAL A 1001 9.48 -14.98 33.76
N THR A 1002 9.34 -14.53 32.51
CA THR A 1002 9.70 -15.33 31.34
C THR A 1002 11.20 -15.21 31.04
N GLU A 1003 11.89 -16.34 30.91
CA GLU A 1003 13.28 -16.41 30.48
C GLU A 1003 13.34 -17.05 29.09
N SER A 1004 13.48 -16.20 28.05
CA SER A 1004 13.33 -16.64 26.67
C SER A 1004 14.40 -17.66 26.26
N ASP A 1005 15.67 -17.37 26.56
CA ASP A 1005 16.79 -18.26 26.18
C ASP A 1005 16.83 -19.54 27.03
N ALA A 1006 16.42 -19.45 28.29
CA ALA A 1006 16.32 -20.61 29.18
C ALA A 1006 15.03 -21.42 28.97
N ARG A 1007 14.12 -20.94 28.11
CA ARG A 1007 12.90 -21.63 27.69
C ARG A 1007 12.00 -22.03 28.85
N ARG A 1008 11.80 -21.12 29.80
CA ARG A 1008 11.03 -21.37 31.02
C ARG A 1008 10.42 -20.10 31.59
N VAL A 1009 9.46 -20.26 32.48
CA VAL A 1009 8.93 -19.20 33.35
C VAL A 1009 9.30 -19.53 34.79
N LEU A 1010 9.88 -18.57 35.51
CA LEU A 1010 10.20 -18.68 36.93
C LEU A 1010 9.11 -17.97 37.74
N VAL A 1011 8.70 -18.59 38.86
CA VAL A 1011 7.69 -18.02 39.77
C VAL A 1011 8.35 -17.66 41.09
N PHE A 1012 8.19 -16.42 41.54
CA PHE A 1012 8.79 -15.89 42.76
C PHE A 1012 7.74 -15.33 43.73
N THR A 1013 8.05 -15.34 45.03
CA THR A 1013 7.35 -14.49 46.01
C THR A 1013 7.79 -13.02 45.87
N PRO A 1014 7.03 -12.05 46.41
CA PRO A 1014 7.44 -10.63 46.48
C PRO A 1014 8.79 -10.39 47.18
N GLU A 1015 9.24 -11.31 48.03
CA GLU A 1015 10.54 -11.28 48.69
C GLU A 1015 11.69 -11.87 47.84
N GLY A 1016 11.39 -12.37 46.63
CA GLY A 1016 12.37 -12.93 45.69
C GLY A 1016 12.66 -14.42 45.89
N GLN A 1017 11.85 -15.15 46.66
CA GLN A 1017 12.03 -16.59 46.82
C GLN A 1017 11.41 -17.34 45.64
N GLN A 1018 12.21 -18.14 44.93
CA GLN A 1018 11.71 -18.96 43.83
C GLN A 1018 10.80 -20.08 44.36
N GLN A 1019 9.55 -20.10 43.92
CA GLN A 1019 8.56 -21.10 44.29
C GLN A 1019 8.49 -22.24 43.27
N GLN A 1020 8.55 -21.91 41.98
CA GLN A 1020 8.28 -22.86 40.90
C GLN A 1020 9.02 -22.51 39.60
N VAL A 1021 9.18 -23.52 38.74
CA VAL A 1021 9.63 -23.40 37.34
C VAL A 1021 8.57 -24.02 36.44
N ILE A 1022 8.16 -23.33 35.38
CA ILE A 1022 7.25 -23.81 34.34
C ILE A 1022 8.01 -23.90 33.03
N ASP A 1023 8.20 -25.10 32.50
CA ASP A 1023 9.01 -25.36 31.30
C ASP A 1023 8.21 -25.91 30.10
N GLY A 1024 6.89 -25.98 30.24
CA GLY A 1024 5.97 -26.54 29.23
C GLY A 1024 5.73 -28.06 29.34
N GLY A 1025 6.48 -28.78 30.19
CA GLY A 1025 6.29 -30.22 30.40
C GLY A 1025 6.57 -31.05 29.13
N ALA A 1026 5.53 -31.70 28.60
CA ALA A 1026 5.63 -32.53 27.39
C ALA A 1026 5.85 -31.68 26.12
N ASP A 1027 5.24 -30.51 26.07
CA ASP A 1027 5.40 -29.52 25.01
C ASP A 1027 6.28 -28.39 25.53
N ARG A 1028 7.60 -28.61 25.48
CA ARG A 1028 8.60 -27.65 25.97
C ARG A 1028 8.38 -26.27 25.37
N LEU A 1029 8.54 -25.24 26.21
CA LEU A 1029 8.61 -23.85 25.73
C LEU A 1029 9.81 -23.68 24.79
N VAL A 1030 9.70 -22.78 23.82
CA VAL A 1030 10.75 -22.54 22.80
C VAL A 1030 11.39 -21.17 22.96
N GLU A 1031 10.58 -20.12 23.01
CA GLU A 1031 10.99 -18.73 23.25
C GLU A 1031 9.82 -17.98 23.94
N PRO A 1032 9.61 -18.17 25.26
CA PRO A 1032 8.60 -17.43 26.01
C PRO A 1032 8.99 -15.94 26.03
N GLY A 1033 8.27 -15.13 25.26
CA GLY A 1033 8.57 -13.71 25.05
C GLY A 1033 7.90 -12.80 26.07
N ASP A 1034 6.66 -13.11 26.44
CA ASP A 1034 5.89 -12.33 27.41
C ASP A 1034 4.82 -13.19 28.10
N ALA A 1035 4.25 -12.69 29.20
CA ALA A 1035 3.22 -13.39 29.95
C ALA A 1035 2.21 -12.46 30.60
N VAL A 1036 1.00 -12.95 30.82
CA VAL A 1036 -0.05 -12.25 31.55
C VAL A 1036 -0.87 -13.23 32.39
N VAL A 1037 -1.25 -12.83 33.60
CA VAL A 1037 -2.23 -13.54 34.42
C VAL A 1037 -3.60 -12.94 34.16
N ASN A 1038 -4.58 -13.77 33.80
CA ASN A 1038 -5.97 -13.33 33.69
C ASN A 1038 -6.90 -14.41 34.24
N GLY A 1039 -7.63 -14.07 35.31
CA GLY A 1039 -8.37 -15.05 36.11
C GLY A 1039 -7.43 -16.07 36.77
N GLU A 1040 -7.79 -17.35 36.72
CA GLU A 1040 -7.03 -18.44 37.38
C GLU A 1040 -5.86 -18.97 36.53
N LEU A 1041 -5.61 -18.39 35.35
CA LEU A 1041 -4.64 -18.88 34.38
C LEU A 1041 -3.52 -17.88 34.13
N LEU A 1042 -2.32 -18.44 33.97
CA LEU A 1042 -1.16 -17.78 33.40
C LEU A 1042 -1.12 -18.08 31.89
N PHE A 1043 -1.11 -17.04 31.08
CA PHE A 1043 -0.89 -17.13 29.65
C PHE A 1043 0.53 -16.70 29.31
N VAL A 1044 1.23 -17.52 28.52
CA VAL A 1044 2.60 -17.28 28.08
C VAL A 1044 2.60 -17.24 26.56
N LEU A 1045 3.07 -16.13 26.00
CA LEU A 1045 3.31 -16.00 24.57
C LEU A 1045 4.65 -16.65 24.22
N ASP A 1046 4.61 -17.82 23.61
CA ASP A 1046 5.79 -18.56 23.15
C ASP A 1046 6.02 -18.28 21.67
N ALA A 1047 6.80 -17.23 21.41
CA ALA A 1047 7.05 -16.69 20.08
C ALA A 1047 7.74 -17.72 19.17
N GLY A 1048 8.65 -18.51 19.72
CA GLY A 1048 9.41 -19.53 18.99
C GLY A 1048 8.60 -20.78 18.67
N ALA A 1049 7.57 -21.06 19.48
CA ALA A 1049 6.58 -22.10 19.18
C ALA A 1049 5.41 -21.59 18.34
N ALA A 1050 5.38 -20.28 18.04
CA ALA A 1050 4.25 -19.58 17.44
C ALA A 1050 2.92 -19.93 18.12
N ALA A 1051 2.87 -19.88 19.46
CA ALA A 1051 1.69 -20.26 20.23
C ALA A 1051 1.49 -19.43 21.50
N VAL A 1052 0.24 -19.35 21.98
CA VAL A 1052 -0.07 -18.94 23.36
C VAL A 1052 -0.28 -20.20 24.19
N ARG A 1053 0.50 -20.34 25.26
CA ARG A 1053 0.43 -21.47 26.21
C ARG A 1053 -0.30 -21.02 27.47
N ALA A 1054 -1.26 -21.81 27.94
CA ALA A 1054 -1.94 -21.54 29.20
C ALA A 1054 -1.51 -22.54 30.28
N PHE A 1055 -1.38 -22.05 31.51
CA PHE A 1055 -1.01 -22.84 32.68
C PHE A 1055 -1.91 -22.46 33.85
N THR A 1056 -2.24 -23.43 34.70
CA THR A 1056 -2.77 -23.12 36.04
C THR A 1056 -1.68 -22.43 36.86
N GLN A 1057 -2.06 -21.73 37.93
CA GLN A 1057 -1.09 -21.14 38.87
C GLN A 1057 -0.19 -22.19 39.56
N GLN A 1058 -0.55 -23.47 39.50
CA GLN A 1058 0.27 -24.60 39.94
C GLN A 1058 1.23 -25.11 38.84
N GLY A 1059 1.27 -24.43 37.69
CA GLY A 1059 2.12 -24.73 36.53
C GLY A 1059 1.67 -25.92 35.69
N GLU A 1060 0.43 -26.38 35.82
CA GLU A 1060 -0.10 -27.45 34.98
C GLU A 1060 -0.60 -26.88 33.65
N ALA A 1061 -0.13 -27.41 32.52
CA ALA A 1061 -0.52 -26.93 31.19
C ALA A 1061 -2.01 -27.20 30.91
N THR A 1062 -2.71 -26.19 30.43
CA THR A 1062 -4.11 -26.26 30.01
C THR A 1062 -4.24 -26.00 28.51
N PRO A 1063 -5.10 -26.74 27.77
CA PRO A 1063 -5.33 -26.44 26.36
C PRO A 1063 -5.97 -25.06 26.19
N PHE A 1064 -5.32 -24.20 25.41
CA PHE A 1064 -5.81 -22.88 25.06
C PHE A 1064 -5.31 -22.53 23.66
N ALA A 1065 -6.16 -21.92 22.84
CA ALA A 1065 -5.82 -21.44 21.49
C ALA A 1065 -5.11 -22.48 20.58
N THR A 1066 -5.33 -23.79 20.79
CA THR A 1066 -4.60 -24.87 20.08
C THR A 1066 -4.88 -24.94 18.57
N GLY A 1067 -5.93 -24.25 18.10
CA GLY A 1067 -6.26 -24.08 16.70
C GLY A 1067 -6.04 -22.66 16.17
N LEU A 1068 -5.37 -21.78 16.94
CA LEU A 1068 -5.01 -20.44 16.48
C LEU A 1068 -3.96 -20.56 15.37
N ASP A 1069 -4.17 -19.83 14.28
CA ASP A 1069 -3.23 -19.79 13.17
C ASP A 1069 -1.91 -19.18 13.66
N SER A 1070 -0.79 -19.85 13.38
CA SER A 1070 0.55 -19.43 13.80
C SER A 1070 0.89 -18.03 13.32
N VAL A 1071 0.26 -17.53 12.25
CA VAL A 1071 0.45 -16.14 11.79
C VAL A 1071 0.11 -15.09 12.86
N PHE A 1072 -0.67 -15.41 13.90
CA PHE A 1072 -1.03 -14.47 14.98
C PHE A 1072 -0.05 -14.46 16.15
N THR A 1073 0.83 -15.44 16.23
CA THR A 1073 1.69 -15.73 17.38
C THR A 1073 3.16 -15.90 17.00
N ASP A 1074 3.46 -16.18 15.73
CA ASP A 1074 4.81 -16.28 15.20
C ASP A 1074 5.53 -14.94 15.33
N ARG A 1075 6.61 -14.93 16.12
CA ARG A 1075 7.40 -13.73 16.46
C ARG A 1075 6.60 -12.55 17.02
N SER A 1076 5.40 -12.77 17.54
CA SER A 1076 4.66 -11.80 18.33
C SER A 1076 5.39 -11.52 19.64
N ARG A 1077 5.36 -10.28 20.13
CA ARG A 1077 6.20 -9.86 21.26
C ARG A 1077 5.47 -9.55 22.56
N GLY A 1078 4.22 -9.11 22.51
CA GLY A 1078 3.47 -8.69 23.70
C GLY A 1078 2.13 -9.40 23.87
N ILE A 1079 1.75 -9.62 25.12
CA ILE A 1079 0.48 -10.23 25.50
C ILE A 1079 -0.20 -9.45 26.64
N GLY A 1080 -1.46 -9.06 26.43
CA GLY A 1080 -2.25 -8.29 27.39
C GLY A 1080 -3.44 -9.08 27.93
N ALA A 1081 -3.94 -8.69 29.10
CA ALA A 1081 -5.17 -9.25 29.65
C ALA A 1081 -6.38 -8.79 28.83
N GLY A 1082 -7.16 -9.75 28.33
CA GLY A 1082 -8.39 -9.50 27.56
C GLY A 1082 -9.65 -9.57 28.41
N PRO A 1083 -10.81 -9.23 27.83
CA PRO A 1083 -12.10 -9.31 28.52
C PRO A 1083 -12.46 -10.77 28.83
N ASP A 1084 -13.24 -10.95 29.91
CA ASP A 1084 -13.84 -12.23 30.30
C ASP A 1084 -12.87 -13.42 30.44
N GLY A 1085 -11.62 -13.18 30.86
CA GLY A 1085 -10.58 -14.21 31.03
C GLY A 1085 -9.82 -14.57 29.75
N GLY A 1086 -9.94 -13.76 28.68
CA GLY A 1086 -9.19 -13.91 27.43
C GLY A 1086 -7.84 -13.16 27.40
N VAL A 1087 -7.24 -12.99 26.23
CA VAL A 1087 -5.96 -12.27 26.07
C VAL A 1087 -5.93 -11.42 24.79
N LEU A 1088 -5.10 -10.39 24.77
CA LEU A 1088 -4.71 -9.67 23.55
C LEU A 1088 -3.29 -10.07 23.17
N ILE A 1089 -3.00 -10.14 21.88
CA ILE A 1089 -1.67 -10.43 21.34
C ILE A 1089 -1.26 -9.26 20.45
N ALA A 1090 -0.10 -8.68 20.72
CA ALA A 1090 0.58 -7.77 19.83
C ALA A 1090 1.36 -8.57 18.77
N ASN A 1091 0.75 -8.72 17.59
CA ASN A 1091 1.32 -9.43 16.46
C ASN A 1091 2.24 -8.50 15.66
N THR A 1092 3.48 -8.46 16.14
CA THR A 1092 4.56 -7.59 15.68
C THR A 1092 4.85 -7.67 14.18
N PRO A 1093 5.08 -8.85 13.55
CA PRO A 1093 5.43 -8.91 12.13
C PRO A 1093 4.26 -8.71 11.16
N ASN A 1094 3.01 -8.69 11.65
CA ASN A 1094 1.83 -8.55 10.80
C ASN A 1094 1.00 -7.30 11.11
N ASN A 1095 1.56 -6.38 11.89
CA ASN A 1095 1.05 -5.04 12.16
C ASN A 1095 -0.36 -5.10 12.75
N ARG A 1096 -0.60 -6.00 13.71
CA ARG A 1096 -1.94 -6.27 14.25
C ARG A 1096 -1.98 -6.49 15.76
N ILE A 1097 -3.13 -6.16 16.35
CA ILE A 1097 -3.56 -6.70 17.63
C ILE A 1097 -4.60 -7.78 17.38
N ALA A 1098 -4.46 -8.95 18.00
CA ALA A 1098 -5.47 -10.01 17.99
C ALA A 1098 -6.04 -10.17 19.41
N THR A 1099 -7.36 -10.22 19.55
CA THR A 1099 -8.04 -10.47 20.83
C THR A 1099 -8.60 -11.88 20.83
N LEU A 1100 -8.28 -12.66 21.86
CA LEU A 1100 -8.78 -14.01 22.12
C LEU A 1100 -9.71 -14.00 23.33
N ASP A 1101 -10.77 -14.79 23.31
CA ASP A 1101 -11.62 -15.05 24.48
C ASP A 1101 -11.00 -16.12 25.42
N ALA A 1102 -11.68 -16.42 26.54
CA ALA A 1102 -11.24 -17.44 27.51
C ALA A 1102 -11.15 -18.88 26.94
N THR A 1103 -11.70 -19.15 25.77
CA THR A 1103 -11.54 -20.44 25.08
C THR A 1103 -10.33 -20.46 24.14
N GLY A 1104 -9.69 -19.31 23.93
CA GLY A 1104 -8.60 -19.11 22.98
C GLY A 1104 -9.09 -18.89 21.54
N ALA A 1105 -10.38 -18.60 21.35
CA ALA A 1105 -10.91 -18.25 20.04
C ALA A 1105 -10.71 -16.76 19.78
N MET A 1106 -10.22 -16.42 18.59
CA MET A 1106 -10.05 -15.02 18.20
C MET A 1106 -11.40 -14.35 17.99
N THR A 1107 -11.63 -13.25 18.70
CA THR A 1107 -12.86 -12.46 18.67
C THR A 1107 -12.71 -11.22 17.78
N THR A 1108 -11.62 -10.48 17.94
CA THR A 1108 -11.38 -9.21 17.24
C THR A 1108 -9.95 -9.13 16.73
N GLN A 1109 -9.73 -8.35 15.67
CA GLN A 1109 -8.40 -7.96 15.21
C GLN A 1109 -8.39 -6.47 14.84
N ILE A 1110 -7.28 -5.80 15.13
CA ILE A 1110 -7.04 -4.40 14.78
C ILE A 1110 -5.75 -4.34 13.98
N VAL A 1111 -5.78 -3.72 12.80
CA VAL A 1111 -4.55 -3.38 12.08
C VAL A 1111 -3.98 -2.14 12.74
N VAL A 1112 -2.75 -2.25 13.22
CA VAL A 1112 -2.05 -1.18 13.88
C VAL A 1112 -1.51 -0.24 12.82
N TRP A 1113 -1.92 1.02 12.92
CA TRP A 1113 -1.52 2.10 12.01
C TRP A 1113 -1.57 1.74 10.50
N PRO A 1114 -2.78 1.53 9.95
CA PRO A 1114 -2.95 1.06 8.58
C PRO A 1114 -2.26 1.96 7.54
N GLY A 1115 -1.42 1.37 6.69
CA GLY A 1115 -0.70 2.07 5.62
C GLY A 1115 0.78 2.32 5.90
N GLU A 1116 1.27 1.96 7.08
CA GLU A 1116 2.70 1.91 7.42
C GLU A 1116 3.09 0.49 7.90
N ASP A 1117 4.40 0.26 8.00
CA ASP A 1117 4.95 -0.97 8.59
C ASP A 1117 5.05 -0.85 10.13
N ALA A 1118 3.90 -0.72 10.80
CA ALA A 1118 3.84 -0.55 12.25
C ALA A 1118 4.05 -1.86 13.00
N GLN A 1119 4.94 -1.87 13.99
CA GLN A 1119 5.29 -3.09 14.73
C GLN A 1119 4.71 -3.01 16.14
N PRO A 1120 3.49 -3.52 16.39
CA PRO A 1120 2.97 -3.57 17.74
C PRO A 1120 3.81 -4.52 18.58
N VAL A 1121 4.39 -3.98 19.65
CA VAL A 1121 5.30 -4.69 20.53
C VAL A 1121 4.63 -5.10 21.83
N ASP A 1122 3.65 -4.31 22.30
CA ASP A 1122 2.82 -4.68 23.45
C ASP A 1122 1.45 -3.98 23.45
N VAL A 1123 0.52 -4.50 24.26
CA VAL A 1123 -0.89 -4.11 24.27
C VAL A 1123 -1.55 -4.26 25.64
N VAL A 1124 -2.32 -3.24 26.06
CA VAL A 1124 -3.20 -3.31 27.24
C VAL A 1124 -4.60 -2.79 26.91
N MET A 1125 -5.62 -3.36 27.54
CA MET A 1125 -7.01 -2.91 27.41
C MET A 1125 -7.42 -2.09 28.64
N GLY A 1126 -8.18 -1.01 28.45
CA GLY A 1126 -8.86 -0.18 29.46
C GLY A 1126 -10.22 -0.76 29.90
N ASP A 1127 -10.73 -0.35 31.06
CA ASP A 1127 -12.03 -0.86 31.58
C ASP A 1127 -13.24 -0.43 30.75
N ASP A 1128 -13.06 0.64 29.97
CA ASP A 1128 -14.01 1.14 28.98
C ASP A 1128 -13.91 0.42 27.62
N GLY A 1129 -13.02 -0.58 27.50
CA GLY A 1129 -12.73 -1.34 26.29
C GLY A 1129 -11.79 -0.65 25.30
N ARG A 1130 -11.22 0.51 25.64
CA ARG A 1130 -10.16 1.14 24.81
C ARG A 1130 -8.91 0.28 24.84
N ILE A 1131 -8.12 0.31 23.78
CA ILE A 1131 -6.90 -0.49 23.68
C ILE A 1131 -5.72 0.44 23.48
N PHE A 1132 -4.70 0.30 24.32
CA PHE A 1132 -3.43 0.99 24.18
C PHE A 1132 -2.42 0.03 23.58
N VAL A 1133 -1.70 0.48 22.56
CA VAL A 1133 -0.71 -0.29 21.82
C VAL A 1133 0.59 0.48 21.78
N ALA A 1134 1.68 -0.17 22.18
CA ALA A 1134 3.01 0.33 21.92
C ALA A 1134 3.43 -0.12 20.51
N ASP A 1135 3.72 0.84 19.63
CA ASP A 1135 4.27 0.61 18.30
C ASP A 1135 5.78 0.89 18.33
N GLY A 1136 6.56 -0.20 18.31
CA GLY A 1136 8.01 -0.15 18.44
C GLY A 1136 8.68 0.50 17.23
N GLN A 1137 8.15 0.26 16.03
CA GLN A 1137 8.70 0.82 14.78
C GLN A 1137 8.23 2.26 14.54
N GLY A 1138 6.97 2.55 14.84
CA GLY A 1138 6.42 3.90 14.74
C GLY A 1138 6.78 4.82 15.90
N HIS A 1139 7.50 4.32 16.91
CA HIS A 1139 7.95 5.02 18.11
C HIS A 1139 6.82 5.80 18.80
N ARG A 1140 5.70 5.11 19.04
CA ARG A 1140 4.47 5.75 19.53
C ARG A 1140 3.61 4.82 20.39
N LEU A 1141 2.98 5.40 21.40
CA LEU A 1141 1.84 4.82 22.10
C LEU A 1141 0.58 5.22 21.33
N ILE A 1142 -0.27 4.26 21.00
CA ILE A 1142 -1.51 4.50 20.25
C ILE A 1142 -2.69 4.06 21.10
N ARG A 1143 -3.71 4.91 21.23
CA ARG A 1143 -4.99 4.56 21.85
C ARG A 1143 -6.04 4.32 20.77
N TYR A 1144 -6.66 3.16 20.83
CA TYR A 1144 -7.79 2.76 20.00
C TYR A 1144 -9.09 2.81 20.78
N ALA A 1145 -10.15 3.26 20.11
CA ALA A 1145 -11.51 3.03 20.56
C ALA A 1145 -11.81 1.52 20.58
N PRO A 1146 -12.80 1.05 21.37
CA PRO A 1146 -13.20 -0.36 21.36
C PRO A 1146 -13.58 -0.91 19.98
N GLY A 1147 -13.94 -0.03 19.04
CA GLY A 1147 -14.25 -0.36 17.64
C GLY A 1147 -13.04 -0.42 16.71
N GLY A 1148 -11.81 -0.29 17.22
CA GLY A 1148 -10.55 -0.37 16.45
C GLY A 1148 -10.19 0.90 15.67
N GLN A 1149 -10.84 2.04 15.93
CA GLN A 1149 -10.42 3.34 15.38
C GLN A 1149 -9.32 3.96 16.25
N ILE A 1150 -8.30 4.56 15.63
CA ILE A 1150 -7.29 5.35 16.36
C ILE A 1150 -8.00 6.58 16.93
N GLU A 1151 -7.89 6.79 18.25
CA GLU A 1151 -8.36 8.00 18.91
C GLU A 1151 -7.22 9.03 19.07
N ARG A 1152 -6.02 8.56 19.42
CA ARG A 1152 -4.85 9.41 19.65
C ARG A 1152 -3.56 8.59 19.64
N ALA A 1153 -2.43 9.26 19.38
CA ALA A 1153 -1.11 8.71 19.60
C ALA A 1153 -0.20 9.72 20.29
N TRP A 1154 0.78 9.21 21.03
CA TRP A 1154 1.84 9.96 21.71
C TRP A 1154 3.18 9.36 21.32
N PRO A 1155 4.25 10.15 21.22
CA PRO A 1155 5.59 9.61 20.97
C PRO A 1155 6.03 8.68 22.10
N LEU A 1156 6.89 7.73 21.76
CA LEU A 1156 7.71 6.95 22.68
C LEU A 1156 9.17 7.06 22.26
N THR A 1157 10.08 6.87 23.20
CA THR A 1157 11.52 6.80 22.88
C THR A 1157 11.78 5.66 21.88
N PRO A 1158 12.57 5.90 20.81
CA PRO A 1158 12.94 4.86 19.86
C PRO A 1158 13.57 3.64 20.54
N SER A 1159 13.12 2.45 20.15
CA SER A 1159 13.56 1.17 20.71
C SER A 1159 13.73 0.16 19.58
N ASN A 1160 14.43 -0.96 19.83
CA ASN A 1160 14.42 -2.08 18.88
C ASN A 1160 13.21 -2.99 19.18
N THR A 1161 12.76 -3.78 18.21
CA THR A 1161 11.56 -4.62 18.32
C THR A 1161 11.69 -5.82 19.27
N VAL A 1162 12.90 -6.06 19.79
CA VAL A 1162 13.21 -7.22 20.63
C VAL A 1162 13.22 -6.79 22.11
N ASP A 1163 13.91 -5.70 22.42
CA ASP A 1163 13.92 -4.99 23.70
C ASP A 1163 13.08 -3.71 23.58
N SER A 1164 11.79 -3.90 23.37
CA SER A 1164 10.81 -2.85 23.11
C SER A 1164 10.02 -2.42 24.36
N PRO A 1165 9.31 -1.28 24.34
CA PRO A 1165 8.39 -0.87 25.38
C PRO A 1165 7.29 -1.90 25.65
N HIS A 1166 7.10 -2.26 26.91
CA HIS A 1166 5.95 -3.00 27.40
C HIS A 1166 5.02 -2.07 28.19
N LEU A 1167 3.76 -2.47 28.28
CA LEU A 1167 2.66 -1.75 28.88
C LEU A 1167 2.10 -2.54 30.07
N ALA A 1168 1.92 -1.86 31.20
CA ALA A 1168 1.13 -2.37 32.31
C ALA A 1168 0.08 -1.35 32.72
N ARG A 1169 -0.97 -1.84 33.40
CA ARG A 1169 -2.06 -1.00 33.88
C ARG A 1169 -2.38 -1.36 35.33
N ASP A 1170 -2.60 -0.36 36.17
CA ASP A 1170 -3.04 -0.58 37.55
C ASP A 1170 -4.58 -0.60 37.68
N ALA A 1171 -5.08 -0.83 38.90
CA ALA A 1171 -6.51 -0.86 39.20
C ALA A 1171 -7.20 0.52 39.10
N ALA A 1172 -6.43 1.62 39.03
CA ALA A 1172 -6.95 2.97 38.79
C ALA A 1172 -6.98 3.33 37.29
N GLY A 1173 -6.54 2.42 36.42
CA GLY A 1173 -6.46 2.61 34.98
C GLY A 1173 -5.21 3.36 34.51
N ARG A 1174 -4.26 3.69 35.40
CA ARG A 1174 -3.01 4.36 35.02
C ARG A 1174 -2.13 3.41 34.24
N LEU A 1175 -1.43 3.95 33.25
CA LEU A 1175 -0.55 3.17 32.36
C LEU A 1175 0.91 3.36 32.74
N TYR A 1176 1.64 2.26 32.69
CA TYR A 1176 3.06 2.18 32.96
C TYR A 1176 3.74 1.68 31.70
N ILE A 1177 4.75 2.41 31.23
CA ILE A 1177 5.40 2.13 29.95
C ILE A 1177 6.89 2.06 30.18
N THR A 1178 7.52 0.96 29.79
CA THR A 1178 8.98 0.89 29.85
C THR A 1178 9.61 1.66 28.70
N GLU A 1179 10.73 2.31 28.98
CA GLU A 1179 11.62 2.84 27.96
C GLU A 1179 12.98 2.17 28.10
N PRO A 1180 13.16 1.01 27.43
CA PRO A 1180 14.32 0.15 27.61
C PRO A 1180 15.65 0.87 27.38
N GLU A 1181 15.72 1.74 26.37
CA GLU A 1181 16.94 2.46 26.00
C GLU A 1181 17.22 3.66 26.91
N ALA A 1182 16.19 4.24 27.55
CA ALA A 1182 16.33 5.34 28.49
C ALA A 1182 16.52 4.87 29.95
N GLY A 1183 16.27 3.59 30.25
CA GLY A 1183 16.29 3.08 31.62
C GLY A 1183 15.17 3.63 32.50
N ARG A 1184 14.03 4.00 31.89
CA ARG A 1184 12.90 4.65 32.58
C ARG A 1184 11.64 3.79 32.57
N VAL A 1185 10.75 4.09 33.51
CA VAL A 1185 9.34 3.68 33.48
C VAL A 1185 8.48 4.93 33.49
N LEU A 1186 7.76 5.18 32.41
CA LEU A 1186 6.81 6.29 32.29
C LEU A 1186 5.52 5.96 33.01
N LEU A 1187 4.92 6.97 33.62
CA LEU A 1187 3.59 6.95 34.20
C LEU A 1187 2.66 7.86 33.40
N ARG A 1188 1.49 7.33 33.07
CA ARG A 1188 0.43 8.03 32.35
C ARG A 1188 -0.91 7.85 33.05
N ASP A 1189 -1.81 8.80 32.89
CA ASP A 1189 -3.19 8.64 33.35
C ASP A 1189 -3.97 7.64 32.48
N ALA A 1190 -5.24 7.39 32.83
CA ALA A 1190 -6.09 6.45 32.10
C ALA A 1190 -6.42 6.92 30.67
N GLU A 1191 -6.23 8.20 30.41
CA GLU A 1191 -6.40 8.81 29.09
C GLU A 1191 -5.11 8.74 28.26
N GLY A 1192 -3.97 8.40 28.85
CA GLY A 1192 -2.67 8.35 28.17
C GLY A 1192 -1.90 9.68 28.21
N GLU A 1193 -2.27 10.63 29.08
CA GLU A 1193 -1.50 11.86 29.29
C GLU A 1193 -0.35 11.65 30.29
N PRO A 1194 0.79 12.34 30.11
CA PRO A 1194 1.98 12.17 30.95
C PRO A 1194 1.75 12.63 32.39
N LEU A 1195 2.11 11.76 33.36
CA LEU A 1195 2.12 12.08 34.79
C LEU A 1195 3.55 12.18 35.36
N GLY A 1196 4.55 11.61 34.68
CA GLY A 1196 5.96 11.64 35.07
C GLY A 1196 6.65 10.31 34.79
N ALA A 1197 7.93 10.19 35.17
CA ALA A 1197 8.69 8.96 34.96
C ALA A 1197 9.64 8.64 36.12
N TRP A 1198 9.87 7.36 36.40
CA TRP A 1198 10.96 6.90 37.27
C TRP A 1198 12.19 6.60 36.43
N ASP A 1199 13.33 7.15 36.83
CA ASP A 1199 14.63 6.84 36.25
C ASP A 1199 15.32 5.74 37.07
N LEU A 1200 15.27 4.51 36.56
CA LEU A 1200 15.83 3.36 37.26
C LEU A 1200 17.35 3.39 37.30
N ASN A 1201 17.99 4.05 36.33
CA ASN A 1201 19.44 4.19 36.34
C ASN A 1201 19.89 4.97 37.57
N THR A 1202 19.19 6.06 37.87
CA THR A 1202 19.43 6.89 39.05
C THR A 1202 19.06 6.18 40.34
N LEU A 1203 17.90 5.52 40.39
CA LEU A 1203 17.42 4.86 41.61
C LEU A 1203 18.30 3.66 42.03
N LEU A 1204 18.85 2.92 41.07
CA LEU A 1204 19.71 1.76 41.33
C LEU A 1204 21.22 2.07 41.24
N GLY A 1205 21.59 3.26 40.76
CA GLY A 1205 22.99 3.67 40.61
C GLY A 1205 23.77 2.90 39.54
N ARG A 1206 23.07 2.27 38.59
CA ARG A 1206 23.66 1.51 37.47
C ARG A 1206 22.74 1.56 36.25
N PRO A 1207 23.25 1.40 35.01
CA PRO A 1207 22.39 1.25 33.83
C PRO A 1207 21.45 0.05 33.95
N VAL A 1208 20.19 0.23 33.58
CA VAL A 1208 19.11 -0.79 33.60
C VAL A 1208 18.41 -0.74 32.24
N ARG A 1209 18.08 -1.90 31.67
CA ARG A 1209 17.24 -2.01 30.48
C ARG A 1209 15.87 -2.58 30.84
N PRO A 1210 14.91 -1.74 31.26
CA PRO A 1210 13.59 -2.21 31.65
C PRO A 1210 12.81 -2.65 30.41
N VAL A 1211 12.43 -3.93 30.31
CA VAL A 1211 11.60 -4.45 29.19
C VAL A 1211 10.20 -4.77 29.69
N GLY A 1212 9.95 -5.97 30.20
CA GLY A 1212 8.66 -6.34 30.77
C GLY A 1212 8.32 -5.54 32.02
N VAL A 1213 7.05 -5.17 32.17
CA VAL A 1213 6.51 -4.46 33.33
C VAL A 1213 5.18 -5.05 33.76
N ALA A 1214 4.96 -5.12 35.08
CA ALA A 1214 3.68 -5.47 35.68
C ALA A 1214 3.47 -4.65 36.96
N VAL A 1215 2.21 -4.43 37.35
CA VAL A 1215 1.89 -3.68 38.57
C VAL A 1215 1.04 -4.56 39.48
N ALA A 1216 1.50 -4.71 40.72
CA ALA A 1216 0.79 -5.46 41.75
C ALA A 1216 -0.35 -4.64 42.37
N SER A 1217 -1.30 -5.31 43.01
CA SER A 1217 -2.47 -4.67 43.63
C SER A 1217 -2.14 -3.74 44.81
N ASP A 1218 -0.96 -3.91 45.40
CA ASP A 1218 -0.38 -3.02 46.43
C ASP A 1218 0.32 -1.78 45.86
N GLY A 1219 0.39 -1.67 44.52
CA GLY A 1219 1.00 -0.55 43.80
C GLY A 1219 2.50 -0.70 43.52
N VAL A 1220 3.12 -1.83 43.87
CA VAL A 1220 4.52 -2.11 43.51
C VAL A 1220 4.63 -2.41 42.03
N ILE A 1221 5.58 -1.76 41.36
CA ILE A 1221 5.85 -1.94 39.93
C ILE A 1221 7.00 -2.94 39.79
N TRP A 1222 6.75 -4.05 39.12
CA TRP A 1222 7.72 -5.09 38.82
C TRP A 1222 8.24 -4.91 37.41
N VAL A 1223 9.56 -4.90 37.28
CA VAL A 1223 10.24 -4.64 36.01
C VAL A 1223 11.35 -5.64 35.82
N VAL A 1224 11.47 -6.20 34.61
CA VAL A 1224 12.62 -7.05 34.28
C VAL A 1224 13.68 -6.25 33.55
N ASP A 1225 14.91 -6.38 34.02
CA ASP A 1225 16.11 -5.85 33.37
C ASP A 1225 16.67 -6.90 32.42
N SER A 1226 16.37 -6.76 31.12
CA SER A 1226 16.77 -7.78 30.13
C SER A 1226 18.29 -7.84 29.93
N ALA A 1227 18.99 -6.72 30.17
CA ALA A 1227 20.44 -6.63 30.03
C ALA A 1227 21.18 -7.06 31.30
N GLY A 1228 20.67 -6.67 32.47
CA GLY A 1228 21.25 -7.03 33.77
C GLY A 1228 20.84 -8.40 34.30
N GLY A 1229 19.82 -9.02 33.71
CA GLY A 1229 19.29 -10.31 34.17
C GLY A 1229 18.70 -10.22 35.57
N ALA A 1230 17.89 -9.19 35.84
CA ALA A 1230 17.36 -8.92 37.18
C ALA A 1230 15.84 -8.66 37.18
N LEU A 1231 15.19 -9.01 38.28
CA LEU A 1231 13.82 -8.60 38.61
C LEU A 1231 13.91 -7.45 39.61
N ILE A 1232 13.30 -6.31 39.27
CA ILE A 1232 13.35 -5.07 40.03
C ILE A 1232 11.95 -4.74 40.56
N ALA A 1233 11.88 -4.35 41.83
CA ALA A 1233 10.70 -3.75 42.43
C ALA A 1233 10.91 -2.23 42.52
N VAL A 1234 9.93 -1.47 42.05
CA VAL A 1234 9.88 -0.01 42.14
C VAL A 1234 8.68 0.39 43.01
N GLU A 1235 8.98 1.09 44.09
CA GLU A 1235 8.02 1.59 45.07
C GLU A 1235 7.88 3.11 44.91
N SER A 1236 6.68 3.58 44.58
CA SER A 1236 6.39 5.02 44.51
C SER A 1236 6.42 5.63 45.91
N LEU A 1237 7.16 6.72 46.09
CA LEU A 1237 7.08 7.53 47.31
C LEU A 1237 6.00 8.62 47.12
N PRO A 1238 5.20 8.92 48.16
CA PRO A 1238 4.10 9.89 48.07
C PRO A 1238 4.55 11.33 47.84
#